data_AF-A0A0K0YA87-F1
#
_entry.id   AF-A0A0K0YA87-F1
#
_cell.length_a   1.000
_cell.length_b   1.000
_cell.length_c   1.000
_cell.angle_alpha   90.00
_cell.angle_beta   90.00
_cell.angle_gamma   90.00
#
_symmetry.space_group_name_H-M   'P 1'
#
loop_
_entity.id
_entity.type
_entity.pdbx_description
1 polymer ?
#
loop_
_entity_poly.entity_id
_entity_poly.type
_entity_poly.pdbx_seq_one_letter_code
_entity_poly.pdbx_strand_id
1 'polypeptide(L)'
;MCIICEIQRQPVETDYTNNKLCNASNNEPLQAVVSEDPDASEDTLTGFEMIVGDTFNGTISDGTDEDWIAIELTAGVNYQFTMTGNTLSDTYLRLRDGSGDILRENDDFGGTFNSQISYVATETGTFFVEADAYSTYTGTYSLTITEQAAPDFASTQELADYLLEGDRGYEISFDTSSSNVITVNLSGLTADGQQLAQWAMEAWEMVANIDFQIVTSGEMITLDDEDSGAFAYYPNSGSTSILYGDNTDGVELNVETDWLVYSGTTIDSYSFQTYVHEFGHALGLGHQGDYNGSAIFGTSNLFANDSWQMSVMSYFNQTENTNTDASYGYTAGAMMVDILAIQELYGEPDANSVTAGDTTYGANSTLGNYLDDVFQVYMSGVPTTDVTGNDMVFTIYDRDGVDLLDFSTLGSSVDARIDMNDGTFSDFGLSIGIMGIAESTIIENAALGAGDDVVTGNAADNVIHGGAGEDILDGEVGDDTLDGGAGADELNGGTGTDTASYHSAVSRIIVDLQNSAINVGDAIGDAFDSIEMFVASRYGDQLRGDSNANDFSGGNASDRLYGRAGDDILDGEFGADALYGNSGADTMTGGEGDVRDRFIFFQLSDSGVGEGNRDIITDYQVGIDRIEVSRLDADLTTGGRQDFDFIGENNFSGTAGEMIQRTVGLNTLIEADVDGDGASDFSIELVGQLVLTSDDFLF
;
A
#
# COMPACT_ATOMS: atom_id res chain seq x y z
N MET A 1 -40.21 -9.02 -43.77
CA MET A 1 -39.34 -9.80 -44.66
C MET A 1 -38.39 -8.78 -45.24
N CYS A 2 -37.23 -8.62 -44.60
CA CYS A 2 -36.34 -7.47 -44.78
C CYS A 2 -35.89 -7.33 -46.24
N ILE A 3 -36.00 -6.11 -46.73
CA ILE A 3 -35.50 -5.63 -48.02
C ILE A 3 -34.08 -5.12 -47.75
N ILE A 4 -33.12 -6.01 -47.53
CA ILE A 4 -31.68 -5.69 -47.69
C ILE A 4 -31.01 -6.99 -48.15
N CYS A 5 -30.99 -7.21 -49.46
CA CYS A 5 -30.16 -8.24 -50.10
C CYS A 5 -29.98 -7.92 -51.59
N GLU A 6 -28.95 -7.14 -51.90
CA GLU A 6 -28.14 -7.25 -53.11
C GLU A 6 -26.82 -6.51 -52.79
N ILE A 7 -25.69 -7.16 -52.47
CA ILE A 7 -24.81 -7.84 -53.41
C ILE A 7 -23.65 -8.53 -52.64
N GLN A 8 -23.24 -9.72 -53.12
CA GLN A 8 -22.06 -10.57 -52.80
C GLN A 8 -22.23 -11.66 -51.70
N ARG A 9 -21.83 -12.88 -52.07
CA ARG A 9 -22.22 -14.18 -51.50
C ARG A 9 -21.23 -14.72 -50.45
N GLN A 10 -21.72 -15.14 -49.29
CA GLN A 10 -21.20 -16.23 -48.43
C GLN A 10 -22.39 -16.88 -47.65
N PRO A 11 -22.29 -18.13 -47.17
CA PRO A 11 -23.46 -18.93 -46.79
C PRO A 11 -24.02 -18.51 -45.43
N VAL A 12 -25.29 -18.09 -45.39
CA VAL A 12 -26.01 -17.70 -44.18
C VAL A 12 -26.88 -18.87 -43.73
N GLU A 13 -26.76 -19.27 -42.45
CA GLU A 13 -27.79 -20.05 -41.76
C GLU A 13 -28.48 -19.13 -40.74
N THR A 14 -29.81 -19.12 -40.77
CA THR A 14 -30.65 -18.27 -39.92
C THR A 14 -30.80 -18.87 -38.52
N ASP A 15 -30.30 -18.21 -37.46
CA ASP A 15 -30.72 -18.50 -36.09
C ASP A 15 -32.05 -17.80 -35.81
N TYR A 16 -33.07 -18.59 -35.46
CA TYR A 16 -34.48 -18.22 -35.39
C TYR A 16 -34.90 -17.50 -34.11
N THR A 17 -33.96 -16.92 -33.36
CA THR A 17 -34.28 -16.26 -32.09
C THR A 17 -34.09 -14.75 -32.09
N ASN A 18 -33.12 -14.18 -32.84
CA ASN A 18 -32.80 -12.73 -32.73
C ASN A 18 -32.58 -11.96 -34.05
N ASN A 19 -32.87 -12.53 -35.24
CA ASN A 19 -32.91 -11.79 -36.51
C ASN A 19 -31.62 -10.98 -36.86
N LYS A 20 -30.43 -11.37 -36.37
CA LYS A 20 -29.11 -10.83 -36.76
C LYS A 20 -28.37 -11.79 -37.69
N LEU A 21 -27.62 -11.23 -38.65
CA LEU A 21 -26.75 -11.96 -39.59
C LEU A 21 -25.33 -12.01 -39.03
N CYS A 22 -24.76 -13.20 -38.79
CA CYS A 22 -23.41 -13.38 -38.23
C CYS A 22 -22.52 -14.23 -39.16
N ASN A 23 -21.20 -14.05 -39.06
CA ASN A 23 -20.21 -14.89 -39.72
C ASN A 23 -20.14 -16.27 -39.03
N ALA A 24 -20.38 -17.33 -39.80
CA ALA A 24 -20.45 -18.72 -39.31
C ALA A 24 -19.14 -19.28 -38.72
N SER A 25 -18.01 -18.56 -38.83
CA SER A 25 -16.70 -19.02 -38.32
C SER A 25 -16.29 -18.42 -36.97
N ASN A 26 -16.83 -17.27 -36.58
CA ASN A 26 -16.43 -16.54 -35.37
C ASN A 26 -17.59 -15.84 -34.65
N ASN A 27 -18.84 -15.98 -35.10
CA ASN A 27 -20.04 -15.39 -34.48
C ASN A 27 -20.09 -13.85 -34.46
N GLU A 28 -19.15 -13.17 -35.13
CA GLU A 28 -19.15 -11.72 -35.31
C GLU A 28 -20.29 -11.28 -36.25
N PRO A 29 -20.94 -10.12 -36.03
CA PRO A 29 -21.94 -9.58 -36.93
C PRO A 29 -21.37 -9.38 -38.35
N LEU A 30 -22.18 -9.67 -39.37
CA LEU A 30 -21.81 -9.39 -40.77
C LEU A 30 -21.87 -7.88 -41.00
N GLN A 31 -20.70 -7.23 -41.07
CA GLN A 31 -20.55 -5.81 -41.38
C GLN A 31 -21.17 -5.48 -42.75
N ALA A 32 -22.12 -4.56 -42.79
CA ALA A 32 -22.79 -4.09 -43.98
C ALA A 32 -22.27 -2.71 -44.41
N VAL A 33 -22.30 -2.46 -45.71
CA VAL A 33 -22.18 -1.11 -46.26
C VAL A 33 -23.60 -0.65 -46.59
N VAL A 34 -24.13 0.24 -45.76
CA VAL A 34 -25.41 0.91 -45.98
C VAL A 34 -25.14 2.13 -46.85
N SER A 35 -26.01 2.41 -47.81
CA SER A 35 -25.91 3.60 -48.65
C SER A 35 -27.23 4.30 -48.63
N GLU A 36 -27.16 5.61 -48.53
CA GLU A 36 -28.29 6.50 -48.58
C GLU A 36 -28.93 6.48 -49.98
N ASP A 37 -30.14 5.92 -50.07
CA ASP A 37 -31.05 6.00 -51.22
C ASP A 37 -32.45 5.54 -50.78
N PRO A 38 -33.45 6.45 -50.65
CA PRO A 38 -33.41 7.91 -50.86
C PRO A 38 -32.77 8.67 -49.68
N ASP A 39 -32.74 10.02 -49.71
CA ASP A 39 -32.35 10.92 -48.61
C ASP A 39 -32.75 10.43 -47.21
N ALA A 40 -31.85 10.51 -46.24
CA ALA A 40 -32.21 10.35 -44.84
C ALA A 40 -33.06 11.52 -44.35
N SER A 41 -33.96 11.29 -43.39
CA SER A 41 -34.75 12.39 -42.82
C SER A 41 -34.06 12.96 -41.59
N GLU A 42 -34.18 14.27 -41.41
CA GLU A 42 -33.70 15.07 -40.27
C GLU A 42 -34.52 14.86 -38.97
N ASP A 43 -35.02 13.64 -38.73
CA ASP A 43 -35.87 13.34 -37.57
C ASP A 43 -35.82 11.87 -37.09
N THR A 44 -36.46 11.62 -35.94
CA THR A 44 -36.57 10.28 -35.33
C THR A 44 -37.44 9.29 -36.15
N LEU A 45 -38.00 9.71 -37.29
CA LEU A 45 -38.77 8.85 -38.21
C LEU A 45 -37.92 8.39 -39.40
N THR A 46 -36.60 8.65 -39.38
CA THR A 46 -35.66 8.17 -40.39
C THR A 46 -35.85 6.69 -40.70
N GLY A 47 -35.77 6.38 -42.00
CA GLY A 47 -35.84 5.01 -42.50
C GLY A 47 -34.51 4.27 -42.43
N PHE A 48 -33.43 4.97 -42.05
CA PHE A 48 -32.09 4.41 -41.98
C PHE A 48 -31.75 3.94 -40.57
N GLU A 49 -31.28 2.71 -40.52
CA GLU A 49 -30.78 2.05 -39.31
C GLU A 49 -29.44 1.41 -39.66
N MET A 50 -28.48 1.52 -38.76
CA MET A 50 -27.22 0.79 -38.84
C MET A 50 -26.93 0.07 -37.54
N ILE A 51 -26.16 -1.01 -37.60
CA ILE A 51 -25.64 -1.66 -36.40
C ILE A 51 -24.16 -1.33 -36.24
N VAL A 52 -23.65 -1.48 -35.02
CA VAL A 52 -22.24 -1.28 -34.73
C VAL A 52 -21.37 -2.21 -35.58
N GLY A 53 -20.33 -1.65 -36.20
CA GLY A 53 -19.47 -2.32 -37.18
C GLY A 53 -19.87 -2.08 -38.65
N ASP A 54 -21.04 -1.51 -38.94
CA ASP A 54 -21.43 -1.13 -40.30
C ASP A 54 -20.72 0.15 -40.76
N THR A 55 -20.72 0.37 -42.08
CA THR A 55 -20.38 1.66 -42.71
C THR A 55 -21.61 2.22 -43.40
N PHE A 56 -22.01 3.45 -43.06
CA PHE A 56 -23.05 4.19 -43.77
C PHE A 56 -22.41 5.20 -44.72
N ASN A 57 -22.83 5.21 -46.00
CA ASN A 57 -22.39 6.20 -46.97
C ASN A 57 -23.56 7.11 -47.35
N GLY A 58 -23.42 8.40 -47.07
CA GLY A 58 -24.44 9.41 -47.38
C GLY A 58 -23.89 10.59 -48.18
N THR A 59 -24.77 11.52 -48.53
CA THR A 59 -24.51 12.73 -49.30
C THR A 59 -25.26 13.91 -48.72
N ILE A 60 -24.53 14.85 -48.12
CA ILE A 60 -25.07 16.18 -47.79
C ILE A 60 -25.29 16.93 -49.12
N SER A 61 -26.54 17.03 -49.54
CA SER A 61 -26.98 17.47 -50.87
C SER A 61 -27.12 18.99 -50.98
N ASP A 62 -27.46 19.66 -49.88
CA ASP A 62 -27.43 21.12 -49.71
C ASP A 62 -27.08 21.55 -48.28
N GLY A 63 -26.94 22.86 -48.03
CA GLY A 63 -26.51 23.38 -46.72
C GLY A 63 -27.59 23.37 -45.64
N THR A 64 -28.70 22.67 -45.85
CA THR A 64 -29.75 22.41 -44.86
C THR A 64 -30.03 20.92 -44.69
N ASP A 65 -29.20 20.07 -45.31
CA ASP A 65 -29.38 18.63 -45.34
C ASP A 65 -28.73 18.00 -44.10
N GLU A 66 -29.53 17.37 -43.25
CA GLU A 66 -29.10 16.67 -42.03
C GLU A 66 -29.57 15.22 -42.10
N ASP A 67 -28.64 14.28 -42.12
CA ASP A 67 -28.94 12.87 -42.25
C ASP A 67 -28.98 12.21 -40.88
N TRP A 68 -30.16 11.75 -40.44
CA TRP A 68 -30.26 10.99 -39.19
C TRP A 68 -30.26 9.49 -39.47
N ILE A 69 -29.41 8.76 -38.76
CA ILE A 69 -29.29 7.30 -38.84
C ILE A 69 -29.57 6.73 -37.43
N ALA A 70 -30.56 5.84 -37.33
CA ALA A 70 -30.86 5.16 -36.09
C ALA A 70 -29.80 4.09 -35.76
N ILE A 71 -29.46 3.96 -34.48
CA ILE A 71 -28.57 2.91 -33.98
C ILE A 71 -28.99 2.45 -32.58
N GLU A 72 -28.90 1.13 -32.33
CA GLU A 72 -29.09 0.56 -30.99
C GLU A 72 -27.76 0.53 -30.24
N LEU A 73 -27.70 1.22 -29.10
CA LEU A 73 -26.55 1.22 -28.20
C LEU A 73 -26.87 0.45 -26.91
N THR A 74 -25.87 -0.18 -26.31
CA THR A 74 -26.00 -0.91 -25.05
C THR A 74 -25.42 -0.10 -23.90
N ALA A 75 -26.16 0.02 -22.80
CA ALA A 75 -25.70 0.75 -21.62
C ALA A 75 -24.35 0.21 -21.11
N GLY A 76 -23.42 1.11 -20.80
CA GLY A 76 -22.08 0.82 -20.29
C GLY A 76 -21.04 0.51 -21.37
N VAL A 77 -21.41 0.46 -22.66
CA VAL A 77 -20.46 0.21 -23.75
C VAL A 77 -19.97 1.54 -24.34
N ASN A 78 -18.67 1.66 -24.56
CA ASN A 78 -18.06 2.81 -25.24
C ASN A 78 -18.10 2.61 -26.76
N TYR A 79 -18.61 3.62 -27.46
CA TYR A 79 -18.70 3.63 -28.91
C TYR A 79 -17.92 4.81 -29.48
N GLN A 80 -17.20 4.57 -30.57
CA GLN A 80 -16.58 5.62 -31.39
C GLN A 80 -17.36 5.76 -32.70
N PHE A 81 -17.86 6.97 -32.95
CA PHE A 81 -18.56 7.39 -34.15
C PHE A 81 -17.59 8.24 -34.97
N THR A 82 -17.25 7.83 -36.18
CA THR A 82 -16.34 8.57 -37.06
C THR A 82 -17.03 8.87 -38.37
N MET A 83 -17.12 10.15 -38.72
CA MET A 83 -17.61 10.63 -40.00
C MET A 83 -16.44 11.16 -40.83
N THR A 84 -16.17 10.50 -41.94
CA THR A 84 -15.11 10.88 -42.88
C THR A 84 -15.70 11.58 -44.09
N GLY A 85 -15.24 12.80 -44.37
CA GLY A 85 -15.59 13.53 -45.59
C GLY A 85 -14.88 12.93 -46.80
N ASN A 86 -15.63 12.26 -47.68
CA ASN A 86 -15.08 11.70 -48.93
C ASN A 86 -14.93 12.81 -49.98
N THR A 87 -16.02 13.53 -50.24
CA THR A 87 -16.00 14.78 -51.02
C THR A 87 -16.59 15.94 -50.23
N LEU A 88 -17.21 15.67 -49.07
CA LEU A 88 -17.56 16.70 -48.10
C LEU A 88 -16.27 17.23 -47.45
N SER A 89 -16.13 18.55 -47.42
CA SER A 89 -14.85 19.19 -47.05
C SER A 89 -14.66 19.36 -45.55
N ASP A 90 -15.76 19.37 -44.80
CA ASP A 90 -15.81 19.67 -43.37
C ASP A 90 -17.09 19.05 -42.80
N THR A 91 -16.91 17.98 -42.04
CA THR A 91 -18.01 17.16 -41.50
C THR A 91 -18.44 17.66 -40.14
N TYR A 92 -19.71 17.53 -39.79
CA TYR A 92 -20.20 17.83 -38.45
C TYR A 92 -21.08 16.67 -37.99
N LEU A 93 -20.73 16.10 -36.85
CA LEU A 93 -21.37 14.91 -36.31
C LEU A 93 -22.08 15.27 -35.02
N ARG A 94 -23.32 14.82 -34.85
CA ARG A 94 -24.06 14.93 -33.58
C ARG A 94 -24.60 13.57 -33.19
N LEU A 95 -24.52 13.24 -31.91
CA LEU A 95 -25.19 12.08 -31.33
C LEU A 95 -26.39 12.56 -30.52
N ARG A 96 -27.53 11.91 -30.72
CA ARG A 96 -28.81 12.26 -30.10
C ARG A 96 -29.44 11.09 -29.38
N ASP A 97 -30.19 11.39 -28.33
CA ASP A 97 -30.95 10.39 -27.57
C ASP A 97 -32.19 9.89 -28.32
N GLY A 98 -32.93 8.93 -27.72
CA GLY A 98 -34.15 8.37 -28.33
C GLY A 98 -35.31 9.38 -28.50
N SER A 99 -35.22 10.57 -27.90
CA SER A 99 -36.18 11.67 -28.08
C SER A 99 -35.73 12.68 -29.15
N GLY A 100 -34.49 12.59 -29.62
CA GLY A 100 -33.88 13.49 -30.59
C GLY A 100 -33.10 14.66 -29.97
N ASP A 101 -32.89 14.67 -28.66
CA ASP A 101 -32.10 15.72 -27.99
C ASP A 101 -30.59 15.44 -28.16
N ILE A 102 -29.79 16.50 -28.36
CA ILE A 102 -28.33 16.39 -28.58
C ILE A 102 -27.64 15.96 -27.28
N LEU A 103 -26.83 14.90 -27.36
CA LEU A 103 -25.98 14.41 -26.28
C LEU A 103 -24.52 14.84 -26.45
N ARG A 104 -24.03 14.79 -27.69
CA ARG A 104 -22.66 15.12 -28.07
C ARG A 104 -22.65 15.66 -29.50
N GLU A 105 -21.66 16.49 -29.79
CA GLU A 105 -21.39 17.00 -31.13
C GLU A 105 -19.89 17.23 -31.28
N ASN A 106 -19.38 17.03 -32.49
CA ASN A 106 -18.00 17.34 -32.84
C ASN A 106 -17.87 17.56 -34.36
N ASP A 107 -17.03 18.50 -34.79
CA ASP A 107 -16.74 18.84 -36.19
C ASP A 107 -15.32 18.50 -36.65
N ASP A 108 -14.35 18.32 -35.74
CA ASP A 108 -12.98 18.02 -36.10
C ASP A 108 -12.32 16.87 -35.30
N PHE A 109 -11.30 16.24 -35.87
CA PHE A 109 -10.57 15.16 -35.23
C PHE A 109 -9.19 14.97 -35.88
N GLY A 110 -8.18 14.73 -35.04
CA GLY A 110 -6.82 14.37 -35.46
C GLY A 110 -6.14 15.41 -36.35
N GLY A 111 -6.47 16.70 -36.19
CA GLY A 111 -5.96 17.78 -37.05
C GLY A 111 -6.52 17.77 -38.48
N THR A 112 -7.64 17.08 -38.71
CA THR A 112 -8.38 17.02 -39.98
C THR A 112 -9.78 17.61 -39.81
N PHE A 113 -10.45 17.95 -40.92
CA PHE A 113 -11.86 18.39 -40.93
C PHE A 113 -12.88 17.23 -40.95
N ASN A 114 -12.46 16.06 -40.45
CA ASN A 114 -13.35 14.92 -40.22
C ASN A 114 -13.79 14.96 -38.76
N SER A 115 -14.99 14.51 -38.46
CA SER A 115 -15.54 14.54 -37.11
C SER A 115 -15.55 13.16 -36.45
N GLN A 116 -15.34 13.15 -35.13
CA GLN A 116 -15.39 11.94 -34.33
C GLN A 116 -16.04 12.20 -32.97
N ILE A 117 -16.94 11.32 -32.54
CA ILE A 117 -17.51 11.33 -31.19
C ILE A 117 -17.13 10.01 -30.51
N SER A 118 -16.72 10.07 -29.24
CA SER A 118 -16.73 8.90 -28.36
C SER A 118 -17.81 9.09 -27.30
N TYR A 119 -18.54 8.02 -27.00
CA TYR A 119 -19.67 8.06 -26.08
C TYR A 119 -19.88 6.71 -25.41
N VAL A 120 -19.91 6.72 -24.07
CA VAL A 120 -20.37 5.60 -23.25
C VAL A 120 -21.88 5.71 -23.11
N ALA A 121 -22.62 4.73 -23.64
CA ALA A 121 -24.07 4.75 -23.57
C ALA A 121 -24.56 4.63 -22.12
N THR A 122 -25.37 5.59 -21.68
CA THR A 122 -25.92 5.60 -20.30
C THR A 122 -27.17 4.74 -20.16
N GLU A 123 -27.84 4.44 -21.27
CA GLU A 123 -29.01 3.58 -21.35
C GLU A 123 -28.96 2.66 -22.58
N THR A 124 -29.70 1.56 -22.51
CA THR A 124 -29.84 0.64 -23.64
C THR A 124 -31.07 1.04 -24.45
N GLY A 125 -30.89 1.33 -25.74
CA GLY A 125 -31.99 1.66 -26.63
C GLY A 125 -31.53 2.33 -27.93
N THR A 126 -32.50 2.91 -28.63
CA THR A 126 -32.30 3.61 -29.90
C THR A 126 -31.73 5.02 -29.68
N PHE A 127 -30.65 5.32 -30.37
CA PHE A 127 -30.04 6.65 -30.50
C PHE A 127 -30.06 7.06 -31.98
N PHE A 128 -29.79 8.33 -32.25
CA PHE A 128 -29.68 8.84 -33.62
C PHE A 128 -28.33 9.51 -33.81
N VAL A 129 -27.64 9.10 -34.87
CA VAL A 129 -26.40 9.75 -35.33
C VAL A 129 -26.78 10.66 -36.46
N GLU A 130 -26.53 11.94 -36.27
CA GLU A 130 -26.77 12.97 -37.26
C GLU A 130 -25.46 13.30 -37.96
N ALA A 131 -25.44 13.07 -39.27
CA ALA A 131 -24.38 13.49 -40.16
C ALA A 131 -24.78 14.79 -40.87
N ASP A 132 -23.94 15.82 -40.72
CA ASP A 132 -24.14 17.17 -41.27
C ASP A 132 -22.78 17.74 -41.73
N ALA A 133 -22.78 18.98 -42.18
CA ALA A 133 -21.61 19.78 -42.47
C ALA A 133 -21.51 20.97 -41.49
N TYR A 134 -20.29 21.35 -41.07
CA TYR A 134 -20.10 22.49 -40.15
C TYR A 134 -20.61 23.84 -40.72
N SER A 135 -20.84 23.91 -42.02
CA SER A 135 -21.38 25.07 -42.72
C SER A 135 -22.23 24.61 -43.92
N THR A 136 -22.42 25.47 -44.93
CA THR A 136 -23.19 25.09 -46.14
C THR A 136 -22.40 24.21 -47.12
N TYR A 137 -21.45 23.41 -46.63
CA TYR A 137 -20.67 22.50 -47.48
C TYR A 137 -21.55 21.34 -47.93
N THR A 138 -21.23 20.76 -49.08
CA THR A 138 -21.95 19.62 -49.63
C THR A 138 -20.98 18.59 -50.13
N GLY A 139 -21.40 17.33 -50.15
CA GLY A 139 -20.57 16.23 -50.60
C GLY A 139 -20.91 14.92 -49.94
N THR A 140 -20.18 13.88 -50.33
CA THR A 140 -20.32 12.53 -49.82
C THR A 140 -19.49 12.34 -48.56
N TYR A 141 -19.98 11.50 -47.66
CA TYR A 141 -19.30 11.09 -46.43
C TYR A 141 -19.45 9.59 -46.19
N SER A 142 -18.63 9.07 -45.26
CA SER A 142 -18.76 7.73 -44.71
C SER A 142 -18.81 7.82 -43.19
N LEU A 143 -19.85 7.26 -42.58
CA LEU A 143 -20.02 7.15 -41.14
C LEU A 143 -19.74 5.71 -40.70
N THR A 144 -18.90 5.56 -39.70
CA THR A 144 -18.58 4.27 -39.08
C THR A 144 -18.76 4.36 -37.58
N ILE A 145 -19.21 3.26 -36.98
CA ILE A 145 -19.44 3.18 -35.54
C ILE A 145 -18.81 1.89 -35.05
N THR A 146 -17.95 1.96 -34.06
CA THR A 146 -17.22 0.82 -33.50
C THR A 146 -17.36 0.77 -31.99
N GLU A 147 -17.47 -0.44 -31.44
CA GLU A 147 -17.25 -0.64 -30.01
C GLU A 147 -15.78 -0.42 -29.71
N GLN A 148 -15.50 0.44 -28.75
CA GLN A 148 -14.18 0.58 -28.18
C GLN A 148 -14.10 -0.36 -26.98
N ALA A 149 -13.06 -1.20 -26.95
CA ALA A 149 -12.76 -1.94 -25.74
C ALA A 149 -12.49 -0.93 -24.62
N ALA A 150 -12.92 -1.27 -23.40
CA ALA A 150 -12.46 -0.53 -22.24
C ALA A 150 -10.92 -0.59 -22.21
N PRO A 151 -10.24 0.51 -21.84
CA PRO A 151 -8.81 0.49 -21.59
C PRO A 151 -8.43 -0.63 -20.63
N ASP A 152 -7.27 -1.25 -20.85
CA ASP A 152 -6.69 -2.21 -19.91
C ASP A 152 -6.02 -1.46 -18.75
N PHE A 153 -5.84 -2.14 -17.62
CA PHE A 153 -4.98 -1.66 -16.53
C PHE A 153 -3.52 -1.72 -16.98
N ALA A 154 -2.78 -0.64 -16.73
CA ALA A 154 -1.34 -0.59 -16.92
C ALA A 154 -0.61 -0.82 -15.59
N SER A 155 0.58 -1.41 -15.64
CA SER A 155 1.49 -1.45 -14.50
C SER A 155 1.97 -0.04 -14.12
N THR A 156 2.46 0.12 -12.88
CA THR A 156 3.06 1.37 -12.39
C THR A 156 4.18 1.87 -13.30
N GLN A 157 5.06 0.96 -13.76
CA GLN A 157 6.11 1.29 -14.73
C GLN A 157 5.56 1.73 -16.09
N GLU A 158 4.54 1.06 -16.65
CA GLU A 158 3.96 1.47 -17.95
C GLU A 158 3.33 2.87 -17.88
N LEU A 159 2.69 3.20 -16.75
CA LEU A 159 2.17 4.54 -16.50
C LEU A 159 3.29 5.58 -16.39
N ALA A 160 4.36 5.26 -15.64
CA ALA A 160 5.53 6.13 -15.50
C ALA A 160 6.23 6.38 -16.85
N ASP A 161 6.49 5.34 -17.63
CA ASP A 161 7.07 5.43 -18.97
C ASP A 161 6.23 6.34 -19.88
N TYR A 162 4.89 6.28 -19.78
CA TYR A 162 4.00 7.12 -20.57
C TYR A 162 4.09 8.60 -20.16
N LEU A 163 4.30 8.91 -18.88
CA LEU A 163 4.54 10.29 -18.44
C LEU A 163 5.82 10.89 -19.07
N LEU A 164 6.82 10.08 -19.39
CA LEU A 164 8.08 10.58 -19.94
C LEU A 164 8.02 10.87 -21.44
N GLU A 165 7.39 10.00 -22.22
CA GLU A 165 7.41 10.10 -23.69
C GLU A 165 6.03 10.18 -24.35
N GLY A 166 4.95 9.76 -23.69
CA GLY A 166 3.67 9.36 -24.33
C GLY A 166 3.03 10.40 -25.25
N ASP A 167 2.52 11.50 -24.68
CA ASP A 167 1.82 12.57 -25.41
C ASP A 167 2.74 13.26 -26.46
N ARG A 168 4.03 13.39 -26.14
CA ARG A 168 4.97 14.20 -26.94
C ARG A 168 5.76 13.39 -27.96
N GLY A 169 5.93 12.08 -27.73
CA GLY A 169 6.81 11.16 -28.46
C GLY A 169 8.30 11.32 -28.17
N TYR A 170 8.69 12.07 -27.13
CA TYR A 170 10.07 12.29 -26.70
C TYR A 170 10.14 12.82 -25.27
N GLU A 171 11.25 12.51 -24.59
CA GLU A 171 11.59 12.98 -23.24
C GLU A 171 12.09 14.44 -23.23
N ILE A 172 11.76 15.18 -22.16
CA ILE A 172 12.28 16.51 -21.84
C ILE A 172 12.79 16.50 -20.40
N SER A 173 14.00 17.01 -20.15
CA SER A 173 14.59 17.08 -18.81
C SER A 173 15.62 18.22 -18.70
N PHE A 174 15.95 18.61 -17.46
CA PHE A 174 17.10 19.47 -17.15
C PHE A 174 18.40 18.66 -17.14
N ASP A 175 19.48 19.19 -17.72
CA ASP A 175 20.82 18.59 -17.55
C ASP A 175 21.33 18.79 -16.11
N THR A 176 21.02 17.82 -15.25
CA THR A 176 21.49 17.78 -13.85
C THR A 176 22.81 17.05 -13.66
N SER A 177 23.49 16.65 -14.75
CA SER A 177 24.70 15.81 -14.68
C SER A 177 25.88 16.44 -13.95
N SER A 178 25.87 17.77 -13.81
CA SER A 178 26.91 18.54 -13.11
C SER A 178 26.45 19.20 -11.81
N SER A 179 25.13 19.39 -11.64
CA SER A 179 24.48 20.01 -10.49
C SER A 179 23.01 19.65 -10.52
N ASN A 180 22.43 19.27 -9.40
CA ASN A 180 20.98 19.04 -9.24
C ASN A 180 20.19 20.35 -9.06
N VAL A 181 20.80 21.52 -9.29
CA VAL A 181 20.19 22.81 -8.97
C VAL A 181 19.33 23.30 -10.13
N ILE A 182 18.07 23.62 -9.86
CA ILE A 182 17.15 24.24 -10.81
C ILE A 182 16.77 25.63 -10.30
N THR A 183 17.20 26.68 -10.99
CA THR A 183 16.92 28.06 -10.54
C THR A 183 15.53 28.53 -10.96
N VAL A 184 14.76 29.10 -10.04
CA VAL A 184 13.35 29.47 -10.25
C VAL A 184 13.11 30.94 -9.93
N ASN A 185 12.36 31.65 -10.77
CA ASN A 185 11.96 33.03 -10.51
C ASN A 185 10.45 33.12 -10.24
N LEU A 186 10.10 33.48 -9.00
CA LEU A 186 8.72 33.61 -8.53
C LEU A 186 8.20 35.05 -8.52
N SER A 187 8.96 36.01 -9.04
CA SER A 187 8.65 37.44 -8.88
C SER A 187 7.42 37.92 -9.66
N GLY A 188 6.93 37.12 -10.62
CA GLY A 188 5.66 37.35 -11.33
C GLY A 188 4.43 37.05 -10.48
N LEU A 189 4.55 36.16 -9.48
CA LEU A 189 3.41 35.68 -8.71
C LEU A 189 2.98 36.61 -7.57
N THR A 190 1.68 36.57 -7.23
CA THR A 190 1.18 37.03 -5.93
C THR A 190 1.85 36.32 -4.74
N ALA A 191 1.77 36.89 -3.53
CA ALA A 191 2.37 36.30 -2.33
C ALA A 191 1.82 34.89 -2.02
N ASP A 192 0.52 34.68 -2.21
CA ASP A 192 -0.11 33.38 -2.01
C ASP A 192 0.36 32.37 -3.08
N GLY A 193 0.47 32.81 -4.35
CA GLY A 193 1.04 31.99 -5.42
C GLY A 193 2.51 31.61 -5.18
N GLN A 194 3.33 32.53 -4.64
CA GLN A 194 4.71 32.22 -4.26
C GLN A 194 4.78 31.15 -3.15
N GLN A 195 3.83 31.15 -2.21
CA GLN A 195 3.79 30.14 -1.16
C GLN A 195 3.40 28.76 -1.70
N LEU A 196 2.37 28.71 -2.56
CA LEU A 196 1.96 27.47 -3.24
C LEU A 196 3.09 26.88 -4.10
N ALA A 197 3.80 27.73 -4.86
CA ALA A 197 4.93 27.31 -5.66
C ALA A 197 6.09 26.77 -4.80
N GLN A 198 6.35 27.34 -3.62
CA GLN A 198 7.37 26.84 -2.70
C GLN A 198 7.03 25.45 -2.16
N TRP A 199 5.79 25.22 -1.73
CA TRP A 199 5.36 23.89 -1.30
C TRP A 199 5.39 22.87 -2.46
N ALA A 200 5.08 23.29 -3.69
CA ALA A 200 5.16 22.41 -4.85
C ALA A 200 6.62 22.04 -5.19
N MET A 201 7.56 22.99 -5.06
CA MET A 201 9.00 22.71 -5.17
C MET A 201 9.45 21.72 -4.09
N GLU A 202 9.06 21.93 -2.83
CA GLU A 202 9.36 21.00 -1.72
C GLU A 202 8.82 19.59 -2.02
N ALA A 203 7.60 19.46 -2.55
CA ALA A 203 7.00 18.18 -2.90
C ALA A 203 7.83 17.36 -3.91
N TRP A 204 8.43 18.03 -4.90
CA TRP A 204 9.28 17.37 -5.89
C TRP A 204 10.70 17.09 -5.37
N GLU A 205 11.27 17.96 -4.54
CA GLU A 205 12.59 17.76 -3.89
C GLU A 205 12.59 16.55 -2.95
N MET A 206 11.44 16.25 -2.32
CA MET A 206 11.29 15.07 -1.45
C MET A 206 11.46 13.74 -2.18
N VAL A 207 11.23 13.71 -3.49
CA VAL A 207 11.11 12.46 -4.28
C VAL A 207 12.07 12.37 -5.45
N ALA A 208 12.78 13.45 -5.78
CA ALA A 208 13.79 13.49 -6.84
C ALA A 208 15.08 14.20 -6.38
N ASN A 209 16.21 13.85 -6.98
CA ASN A 209 17.48 14.54 -6.77
C ASN A 209 17.53 15.88 -7.51
N ILE A 210 16.78 16.85 -7.01
CA ILE A 210 16.72 18.23 -7.47
C ILE A 210 16.80 19.19 -6.27
N ASP A 211 17.32 20.39 -6.49
CA ASP A 211 17.43 21.49 -5.50
C ASP A 211 16.97 22.79 -6.18
N PHE A 212 15.76 23.23 -5.87
CA PHE A 212 15.21 24.46 -6.40
C PHE A 212 15.78 25.68 -5.67
N GLN A 213 16.33 26.60 -6.45
CA GLN A 213 16.91 27.83 -5.93
C GLN A 213 16.18 29.06 -6.44
N ILE A 214 15.50 29.76 -5.55
CA ILE A 214 14.78 31.00 -5.90
C ILE A 214 15.78 32.10 -6.25
N VAL A 215 15.67 32.65 -7.46
CA VAL A 215 16.49 33.74 -8.00
C VAL A 215 15.60 34.87 -8.55
N THR A 216 16.21 36.01 -8.85
CA THR A 216 15.54 37.16 -9.48
C THR A 216 16.02 37.45 -10.91
N SER A 217 17.01 36.68 -11.37
CA SER A 217 17.56 36.73 -12.73
C SER A 217 18.44 35.51 -12.97
N GLY A 218 18.44 34.97 -14.19
CA GLY A 218 19.24 33.80 -14.56
C GLY A 218 18.54 32.47 -14.23
N GLU A 219 17.21 32.54 -14.10
CA GLU A 219 16.31 31.43 -13.88
C GLU A 219 16.26 30.44 -15.04
N MET A 220 15.97 29.19 -14.69
CA MET A 220 15.63 28.09 -15.58
C MET A 220 14.11 27.92 -15.68
N ILE A 221 13.36 28.25 -14.61
CA ILE A 221 11.90 28.29 -14.62
C ILE A 221 11.45 29.70 -14.22
N THR A 222 10.61 30.31 -15.04
CA THR A 222 9.97 31.61 -14.75
C THR A 222 8.49 31.38 -14.48
N LEU A 223 8.00 31.84 -13.33
CA LEU A 223 6.59 31.75 -12.97
C LEU A 223 5.90 33.11 -13.11
N ASP A 224 4.72 33.10 -13.73
CA ASP A 224 3.82 34.26 -13.87
C ASP A 224 2.36 33.87 -13.59
N ASP A 225 1.48 34.85 -13.41
CA ASP A 225 0.04 34.66 -13.16
C ASP A 225 -0.86 35.58 -14.02
N GLU A 226 -0.29 36.17 -15.06
CA GLU A 226 -0.94 37.14 -15.95
C GLU A 226 -1.77 36.51 -17.09
N ASP A 227 -1.52 35.24 -17.44
CA ASP A 227 -2.20 34.54 -18.53
C ASP A 227 -3.37 33.67 -18.01
N SER A 228 -4.33 33.40 -18.90
CA SER A 228 -5.50 32.60 -18.56
C SER A 228 -5.16 31.10 -18.50
N GLY A 229 -5.68 30.42 -17.48
CA GLY A 229 -5.49 29.00 -17.24
C GLY A 229 -4.18 28.66 -16.53
N ALA A 230 -3.77 27.40 -16.66
CA ALA A 230 -2.49 26.89 -16.15
C ALA A 230 -1.76 26.15 -17.27
N PHE A 231 -0.44 26.35 -17.37
CA PHE A 231 0.41 25.65 -18.33
C PHE A 231 1.89 25.81 -18.00
N ALA A 232 2.69 24.84 -18.45
CA ALA A 232 4.13 24.97 -18.62
C ALA A 232 4.52 24.94 -20.11
N TYR A 233 5.33 25.92 -20.51
CA TYR A 233 5.69 26.16 -21.90
C TYR A 233 7.21 26.24 -22.10
N TYR A 234 7.67 25.69 -23.23
CA TYR A 234 9.07 25.60 -23.63
C TYR A 234 9.35 26.51 -24.84
N PRO A 235 9.71 27.80 -24.65
CA PRO A 235 9.82 28.80 -25.70
C PRO A 235 10.80 28.48 -26.84
N ASN A 236 11.77 27.59 -26.64
CA ASN A 236 12.82 27.27 -27.62
C ASN A 236 12.72 25.87 -28.26
N SER A 237 11.64 25.12 -27.99
CA SER A 237 11.36 23.78 -28.57
C SER A 237 11.29 23.75 -30.12
N GLY A 238 11.18 24.91 -30.78
CA GLY A 238 11.13 25.06 -32.24
C GLY A 238 12.47 25.32 -32.95
N SER A 239 13.61 25.34 -32.25
CA SER A 239 14.92 25.53 -32.89
C SER A 239 15.42 24.24 -33.54
N THR A 240 15.68 24.28 -34.85
CA THR A 240 16.13 23.16 -35.71
C THR A 240 17.52 22.58 -35.39
N SER A 241 17.97 22.59 -34.14
CA SER A 241 19.15 21.83 -33.70
C SER A 241 18.69 20.46 -33.18
N ILE A 242 18.39 19.58 -34.13
CA ILE A 242 18.16 18.16 -33.92
C ILE A 242 19.38 17.58 -33.19
N LEU A 243 19.23 17.28 -31.89
CA LEU A 243 19.85 16.22 -31.07
C LEU A 243 19.89 16.65 -29.58
N TYR A 244 19.03 16.04 -28.75
CA TYR A 244 19.00 15.97 -27.27
C TYR A 244 18.35 17.11 -26.46
N GLY A 245 17.12 16.87 -25.97
CA GLY A 245 16.81 16.60 -24.55
C GLY A 245 17.42 17.47 -23.45
N ASP A 246 17.46 18.79 -23.61
CA ASP A 246 17.87 19.69 -22.53
C ASP A 246 17.02 20.96 -22.56
N ASN A 247 16.34 21.26 -21.46
CA ASN A 247 15.50 22.45 -21.24
C ASN A 247 16.29 23.67 -20.69
N THR A 248 17.63 23.68 -20.81
CA THR A 248 18.50 24.81 -20.41
C THR A 248 18.14 26.18 -21.01
N ASP A 249 17.29 26.20 -22.04
CA ASP A 249 16.78 27.41 -22.70
C ASP A 249 15.58 28.07 -21.96
N GLY A 250 15.17 27.54 -20.82
CA GLY A 250 14.17 28.11 -19.90
C GLY A 250 12.74 27.60 -20.10
N VAL A 251 11.99 27.49 -19.00
CA VAL A 251 10.55 27.11 -18.96
C VAL A 251 9.74 28.30 -18.43
N GLU A 252 8.61 28.58 -19.07
CA GLU A 252 7.60 29.54 -18.60
C GLU A 252 6.43 28.77 -18.01
N LEU A 253 6.08 29.02 -16.74
CA LEU A 253 4.98 28.36 -16.04
C LEU A 253 3.97 29.43 -15.60
N ASN A 254 2.70 29.22 -15.92
CA ASN A 254 1.61 30.11 -15.55
C ASN A 254 0.56 29.38 -14.69
N VAL A 255 0.08 30.05 -13.64
CA VAL A 255 -1.15 29.68 -12.93
C VAL A 255 -1.95 30.95 -12.68
N GLU A 256 -3.07 31.12 -13.38
CA GLU A 256 -3.88 32.34 -13.34
C GLU A 256 -4.30 32.75 -11.92
N THR A 257 -4.17 34.04 -11.59
CA THR A 257 -4.53 34.58 -10.26
C THR A 257 -5.98 34.28 -9.84
N ASP A 258 -6.93 34.26 -10.78
CA ASP A 258 -8.34 34.00 -10.48
C ASP A 258 -8.58 32.56 -9.98
N TRP A 259 -7.71 31.60 -10.34
CA TRP A 259 -7.79 30.23 -9.82
C TRP A 259 -7.57 30.22 -8.31
N LEU A 260 -6.63 31.00 -7.79
CA LEU A 260 -6.36 31.10 -6.35
C LEU A 260 -7.59 31.60 -5.58
N VAL A 261 -8.41 32.47 -6.21
CA VAL A 261 -9.62 33.02 -5.60
C VAL A 261 -10.73 31.97 -5.48
N TYR A 262 -10.93 31.14 -6.50
CA TYR A 262 -12.04 30.18 -6.56
C TYR A 262 -11.67 28.78 -6.07
N SER A 263 -10.41 28.40 -6.21
CA SER A 263 -9.89 27.06 -5.92
C SER A 263 -9.13 26.96 -4.59
N GLY A 264 -8.80 28.09 -3.97
CA GLY A 264 -8.15 28.17 -2.66
C GLY A 264 -6.66 28.50 -2.72
N THR A 265 -6.06 28.73 -1.55
CA THR A 265 -4.65 29.12 -1.37
C THR A 265 -3.94 28.30 -0.29
N THR A 266 -4.50 27.15 0.03
CA THR A 266 -4.04 26.22 1.09
C THR A 266 -3.51 24.94 0.46
N ILE A 267 -2.81 24.11 1.22
CA ILE A 267 -2.22 22.85 0.73
C ILE A 267 -3.32 21.89 0.27
N ASP A 268 -4.46 21.87 0.95
CA ASP A 268 -5.65 21.07 0.61
C ASP A 268 -6.54 21.69 -0.48
N SER A 269 -5.94 22.48 -1.38
CA SER A 269 -6.67 23.22 -2.42
C SER A 269 -6.31 22.74 -3.82
N TYR A 270 -7.24 22.86 -4.76
CA TYR A 270 -6.96 22.51 -6.16
C TYR A 270 -5.88 23.40 -6.78
N SER A 271 -5.70 24.62 -6.27
CA SER A 271 -4.58 25.49 -6.68
C SER A 271 -3.23 24.87 -6.34
N PHE A 272 -3.06 24.30 -5.14
CA PHE A 272 -1.81 23.64 -4.77
C PHE A 272 -1.52 22.45 -5.67
N GLN A 273 -2.51 21.57 -5.87
CA GLN A 273 -2.41 20.45 -6.81
C GLN A 273 -2.04 20.92 -8.23
N THR A 274 -2.60 22.05 -8.69
CA THR A 274 -2.25 22.65 -10.00
C THR A 274 -0.77 23.08 -10.03
N TYR A 275 -0.24 23.71 -8.99
CA TYR A 275 1.19 24.04 -8.93
C TYR A 275 2.07 22.78 -8.99
N VAL A 276 1.72 21.72 -8.24
CA VAL A 276 2.46 20.45 -8.29
C VAL A 276 2.45 19.88 -9.72
N HIS A 277 1.28 19.87 -10.36
CA HIS A 277 1.08 19.42 -11.74
C HIS A 277 1.94 20.20 -12.75
N GLU A 278 1.89 21.53 -12.72
CA GLU A 278 2.64 22.36 -13.67
C GLU A 278 4.15 22.29 -13.44
N PHE A 279 4.60 22.13 -12.20
CA PHE A 279 6.00 21.80 -11.93
C PHE A 279 6.39 20.43 -12.50
N GLY A 280 5.51 19.42 -12.41
CA GLY A 280 5.70 18.14 -13.10
C GLY A 280 5.91 18.32 -14.60
N HIS A 281 5.07 19.13 -15.24
CA HIS A 281 5.26 19.49 -16.65
C HIS A 281 6.58 20.20 -16.92
N ALA A 282 6.97 21.17 -16.09
CA ALA A 282 8.22 21.91 -16.24
C ALA A 282 9.47 21.03 -16.05
N LEU A 283 9.37 20.01 -15.20
CA LEU A 283 10.39 19.01 -14.96
C LEU A 283 10.45 17.93 -16.04
N GLY A 284 9.43 17.80 -16.88
CA GLY A 284 9.48 16.92 -18.05
C GLY A 284 8.26 16.03 -18.25
N LEU A 285 7.41 15.88 -17.24
CA LEU A 285 6.30 14.94 -17.28
C LEU A 285 5.20 15.41 -18.25
N GLY A 286 4.56 14.48 -18.94
CA GLY A 286 3.34 14.66 -19.72
C GLY A 286 2.09 14.32 -18.90
N HIS A 287 0.95 14.23 -19.56
CA HIS A 287 -0.27 13.64 -18.97
C HIS A 287 -0.27 12.11 -19.12
N GLN A 288 -1.12 11.42 -18.37
CA GLN A 288 -1.33 9.97 -18.49
C GLN A 288 -2.19 9.55 -19.71
N GLY A 289 -2.53 10.49 -20.58
CA GLY A 289 -3.18 10.22 -21.86
C GLY A 289 -2.97 11.35 -22.86
N ASP A 290 -3.39 11.13 -24.10
CA ASP A 290 -3.38 12.13 -25.18
C ASP A 290 -4.59 13.06 -25.02
N TYR A 291 -4.56 13.89 -23.97
CA TYR A 291 -5.57 14.92 -23.71
C TYR A 291 -4.90 16.20 -23.21
N ASN A 292 -5.56 17.33 -23.46
CA ASN A 292 -5.05 18.65 -23.06
C ASN A 292 -6.21 19.64 -22.88
N GLY A 293 -6.22 20.38 -21.77
CA GLY A 293 -7.21 21.40 -21.43
C GLY A 293 -8.59 20.89 -21.04
N SER A 294 -9.04 19.74 -21.56
CA SER A 294 -10.24 19.03 -21.09
C SER A 294 -10.15 17.53 -21.42
N ALA A 295 -10.70 16.69 -20.53
CA ALA A 295 -10.74 15.25 -20.73
C ALA A 295 -12.05 14.68 -20.16
N ILE A 296 -12.52 13.55 -20.72
CA ILE A 296 -13.69 12.83 -20.22
C ILE A 296 -13.28 11.39 -19.92
N PHE A 297 -13.43 10.96 -18.67
CA PHE A 297 -13.12 9.58 -18.29
C PHE A 297 -14.00 8.58 -19.04
N GLY A 298 -13.43 7.44 -19.45
CA GLY A 298 -14.03 6.43 -20.31
C GLY A 298 -13.91 6.73 -21.81
N THR A 299 -13.52 7.95 -22.18
CA THR A 299 -13.32 8.40 -23.56
C THR A 299 -11.87 8.82 -23.83
N SER A 300 -11.33 9.66 -22.96
CA SER A 300 -10.01 10.29 -23.15
C SER A 300 -8.88 9.50 -22.48
N ASN A 301 -9.17 8.67 -21.48
CA ASN A 301 -8.14 7.92 -20.77
C ASN A 301 -7.57 6.79 -21.63
N LEU A 302 -6.23 6.70 -21.68
CA LEU A 302 -5.54 5.62 -22.37
C LEU A 302 -5.46 4.35 -21.51
N PHE A 303 -5.41 4.50 -20.18
CA PHE A 303 -5.28 3.42 -19.21
C PHE A 303 -6.48 3.39 -18.27
N ALA A 304 -6.88 2.20 -17.82
CA ALA A 304 -8.01 2.04 -16.91
C ALA A 304 -7.78 2.73 -15.56
N ASN A 305 -6.54 2.75 -15.09
CA ASN A 305 -6.07 3.31 -13.83
C ASN A 305 -5.45 4.72 -13.97
N ASP A 306 -5.77 5.45 -15.04
CA ASP A 306 -5.46 6.89 -15.17
C ASP A 306 -6.29 7.70 -14.18
N SER A 307 -5.71 8.02 -13.02
CA SER A 307 -6.39 8.75 -11.94
C SER A 307 -5.43 9.55 -11.07
N TRP A 308 -5.98 10.52 -10.32
CA TRP A 308 -5.26 11.26 -9.27
C TRP A 308 -4.69 10.36 -8.16
N GLN A 309 -5.20 9.14 -7.97
CA GLN A 309 -4.59 8.21 -7.02
C GLN A 309 -3.21 7.73 -7.52
N MET A 310 -3.05 7.58 -8.84
CA MET A 310 -1.80 7.12 -9.44
C MET A 310 -0.85 8.26 -9.82
N SER A 311 -1.40 9.39 -10.30
CA SER A 311 -0.61 10.52 -10.84
C SER A 311 -1.32 11.86 -10.67
N VAL A 312 -0.61 12.86 -10.15
CA VAL A 312 -1.05 14.26 -10.17
C VAL A 312 -1.19 14.82 -11.59
N MET A 313 -0.56 14.17 -12.58
CA MET A 313 -0.64 14.53 -14.00
C MET A 313 -1.92 14.06 -14.68
N SER A 314 -2.75 13.26 -13.99
CA SER A 314 -4.06 12.82 -14.50
C SER A 314 -5.10 13.94 -14.43
N TYR A 315 -6.04 13.94 -15.37
CA TYR A 315 -7.22 14.82 -15.32
C TYR A 315 -8.41 14.19 -14.59
N PHE A 316 -8.32 12.93 -14.19
CA PHE A 316 -9.45 12.20 -13.62
C PHE A 316 -9.28 12.02 -12.12
N ASN A 317 -10.16 12.63 -11.35
CA ASN A 317 -10.20 12.37 -9.91
C ASN A 317 -10.78 10.98 -9.61
N GLN A 318 -10.63 10.54 -8.36
CA GLN A 318 -11.03 9.21 -7.89
C GLN A 318 -12.53 8.91 -8.09
N THR A 319 -13.39 9.94 -8.12
CA THR A 319 -14.84 9.75 -8.34
C THR A 319 -15.23 9.73 -9.83
N GLU A 320 -14.40 10.32 -10.69
CA GLU A 320 -14.58 10.26 -12.14
C GLU A 320 -14.06 8.93 -12.69
N ASN A 321 -12.89 8.47 -12.22
CA ASN A 321 -12.35 7.18 -12.57
C ASN A 321 -13.00 6.05 -11.75
N THR A 322 -14.07 5.47 -12.29
CA THR A 322 -14.81 4.37 -11.64
C THR A 322 -14.07 3.02 -11.60
N ASN A 323 -12.88 2.92 -12.19
CA ASN A 323 -12.04 1.72 -12.10
C ASN A 323 -11.09 1.76 -10.91
N THR A 324 -11.01 2.91 -10.23
CA THR A 324 -10.21 3.11 -9.03
C THR A 324 -11.13 3.05 -7.81
N ASP A 325 -10.88 2.12 -6.88
CA ASP A 325 -11.63 2.05 -5.62
C ASP A 325 -10.95 2.96 -4.58
N ALA A 326 -11.20 4.26 -4.68
CA ALA A 326 -10.58 5.27 -3.84
C ALA A 326 -11.54 6.41 -3.50
N SER A 327 -11.36 7.00 -2.34
CA SER A 327 -12.09 8.19 -1.92
C SER A 327 -11.54 9.43 -2.61
N TYR A 328 -12.42 10.41 -2.80
CA TYR A 328 -12.03 11.71 -3.35
C TYR A 328 -11.05 12.41 -2.42
N GLY A 329 -10.01 13.00 -2.98
CA GLY A 329 -9.14 13.94 -2.28
C GLY A 329 -8.19 14.66 -3.23
N TYR A 330 -7.79 15.87 -2.87
CA TYR A 330 -6.75 16.60 -3.60
C TYR A 330 -5.38 15.98 -3.34
N THR A 331 -4.55 15.89 -4.37
CA THR A 331 -3.21 15.32 -4.22
C THR A 331 -2.32 16.26 -3.41
N ALA A 332 -1.72 15.75 -2.33
CA ALA A 332 -0.82 16.50 -1.46
C ALA A 332 0.61 16.62 -1.99
N GLY A 333 0.90 16.15 -3.22
CA GLY A 333 2.24 16.12 -3.78
C GLY A 333 2.31 15.22 -5.01
N ALA A 334 3.52 14.78 -5.36
CA ALA A 334 3.71 13.74 -6.36
C ALA A 334 3.08 12.42 -5.88
N MET A 335 2.43 11.72 -6.81
CA MET A 335 1.77 10.43 -6.55
C MET A 335 2.64 9.28 -7.08
N MET A 336 2.21 8.05 -6.83
CA MET A 336 2.98 6.82 -7.04
C MET A 336 3.79 6.74 -8.35
N VAL A 337 3.17 7.02 -9.50
CA VAL A 337 3.88 6.90 -10.79
C VAL A 337 4.60 8.19 -11.19
N ASP A 338 4.26 9.32 -10.58
CA ASP A 338 5.00 10.56 -10.75
C ASP A 338 6.39 10.42 -10.14
N ILE A 339 6.47 9.76 -8.97
CA ILE A 339 7.71 9.47 -8.24
C ILE A 339 8.63 8.57 -9.07
N LEU A 340 8.09 7.48 -9.65
CA LEU A 340 8.85 6.62 -10.55
C LEU A 340 9.40 7.40 -11.75
N ALA A 341 8.54 8.15 -12.45
CA ALA A 341 8.92 8.87 -13.65
C ALA A 341 9.97 9.96 -13.37
N ILE A 342 9.79 10.72 -12.28
CA ILE A 342 10.72 11.80 -11.95
C ILE A 342 12.09 11.28 -11.51
N GLN A 343 12.14 10.13 -10.83
CA GLN A 343 13.39 9.47 -10.46
C GLN A 343 14.12 8.87 -11.66
N GLU A 344 13.41 8.49 -12.73
CA GLU A 344 14.06 8.10 -13.97
C GLU A 344 14.78 9.28 -14.64
N LEU A 345 14.21 10.49 -14.56
CA LEU A 345 14.82 11.70 -15.10
C LEU A 345 15.98 12.21 -14.25
N TYR A 346 15.82 12.26 -12.93
CA TYR A 346 16.72 12.99 -12.04
C TYR A 346 17.44 12.12 -11.00
N GLY A 347 17.01 10.89 -10.79
CA GLY A 347 17.45 9.99 -9.72
C GLY A 347 16.74 10.25 -8.39
N GLU A 348 16.85 9.29 -7.47
CA GLU A 348 16.38 9.37 -6.08
C GLU A 348 17.05 10.54 -5.32
N PRO A 349 16.33 11.25 -4.43
CA PRO A 349 16.84 12.35 -3.61
C PRO A 349 18.16 12.00 -2.93
N ASP A 350 19.07 12.95 -2.72
CA ASP A 350 20.37 12.67 -2.09
C ASP A 350 20.29 12.42 -0.55
N ALA A 351 21.41 12.12 0.10
CA ALA A 351 21.46 11.79 1.53
C ALA A 351 21.20 12.99 2.47
N ASN A 352 20.96 14.19 1.92
CA ASN A 352 20.50 15.36 2.68
C ASN A 352 18.99 15.60 2.51
N SER A 353 18.29 14.73 1.77
CA SER A 353 16.83 14.75 1.70
C SER A 353 16.21 14.68 3.09
N VAL A 354 15.02 15.26 3.24
CA VAL A 354 14.20 15.14 4.45
C VAL A 354 13.66 13.73 4.66
N THR A 355 13.71 12.89 3.63
CA THR A 355 13.32 11.47 3.62
C THR A 355 14.53 10.53 3.76
N ALA A 356 15.66 11.02 4.29
CA ALA A 356 16.88 10.23 4.48
C ALA A 356 17.16 10.02 5.97
N GLY A 357 17.54 8.80 6.34
CA GLY A 357 17.60 8.32 7.71
C GLY A 357 16.22 8.16 8.36
N ASP A 358 16.21 7.79 9.63
CA ASP A 358 14.99 7.48 10.39
C ASP A 358 13.96 8.63 10.33
N THR A 359 12.85 8.38 9.66
CA THR A 359 11.77 9.33 9.42
C THR A 359 10.47 8.86 10.08
N THR A 360 9.76 9.79 10.73
CA THR A 360 8.40 9.56 11.22
C THR A 360 7.41 10.28 10.32
N TYR A 361 6.37 9.57 9.89
CA TYR A 361 5.23 10.07 9.12
C TYR A 361 3.98 10.04 10.00
N GLY A 362 3.22 11.14 10.10
CA GLY A 362 2.02 11.21 10.95
C GLY A 362 2.16 12.13 12.17
N ALA A 363 1.65 11.70 13.33
CA ALA A 363 1.37 12.57 14.49
C ALA A 363 2.60 13.28 15.07
N ASN A 364 3.77 12.66 14.98
CA ASN A 364 5.06 13.22 15.42
C ASN A 364 6.04 13.34 14.25
N SER A 365 5.55 13.75 13.07
CA SER A 365 6.33 13.86 11.86
C SER A 365 7.68 14.58 12.06
N THR A 366 8.73 14.04 11.41
CA THR A 366 10.10 14.57 11.46
C THR A 366 10.54 15.29 10.19
N LEU A 367 9.67 15.35 9.17
CA LEU A 367 9.99 15.93 7.86
C LEU A 367 10.36 17.42 7.94
N GLY A 368 9.67 18.19 8.78
CA GLY A 368 9.95 19.61 8.97
C GLY A 368 9.53 20.48 7.77
N ASN A 369 8.57 20.01 6.96
CA ASN A 369 8.09 20.65 5.75
C ASN A 369 6.55 20.74 5.74
N TYR A 370 5.97 21.10 4.59
CA TYR A 370 4.51 21.30 4.47
C TYR A 370 3.65 20.06 4.78
N LEU A 371 4.17 18.84 4.67
CA LEU A 371 3.42 17.62 5.01
C LEU A 371 3.17 17.50 6.52
N ASP A 372 3.96 18.17 7.37
CA ASP A 372 3.69 18.21 8.81
C ASP A 372 2.31 18.83 9.11
N ASP A 373 1.90 19.86 8.36
CA ASP A 373 0.57 20.48 8.48
C ASP A 373 -0.54 19.54 7.99
N VAL A 374 -0.26 18.76 6.93
CA VAL A 374 -1.18 17.74 6.41
C VAL A 374 -1.39 16.65 7.48
N PHE A 375 -0.31 16.06 7.99
CA PHE A 375 -0.38 15.05 9.05
C PHE A 375 -1.05 15.57 10.30
N GLN A 376 -0.79 16.82 10.70
CA GLN A 376 -1.47 17.44 11.85
C GLN A 376 -3.00 17.42 11.68
N VAL A 377 -3.52 17.76 10.50
CA VAL A 377 -4.98 17.75 10.26
C VAL A 377 -5.51 16.32 10.21
N TYR A 378 -4.83 15.39 9.53
CA TYR A 378 -5.25 13.98 9.48
C TYR A 378 -5.35 13.35 10.88
N MET A 379 -4.36 13.61 11.72
CA MET A 379 -4.26 12.99 13.04
C MET A 379 -5.18 13.64 14.06
N SER A 380 -5.41 14.95 13.98
CA SER A 380 -6.21 15.68 14.97
C SER A 380 -7.66 15.93 14.55
N GLY A 381 -7.97 15.87 13.25
CA GLY A 381 -9.23 16.34 12.67
C GLY A 381 -9.46 17.85 12.83
N VAL A 382 -8.42 18.62 13.19
CA VAL A 382 -8.50 20.07 13.43
C VAL A 382 -7.76 20.82 12.33
N PRO A 383 -8.47 21.61 11.50
CA PRO A 383 -7.84 22.43 10.46
C PRO A 383 -6.78 23.40 10.99
N THR A 384 -5.74 23.63 10.19
CA THR A 384 -4.69 24.62 10.44
C THR A 384 -4.92 25.89 9.60
N THR A 385 -3.95 26.80 9.58
CA THR A 385 -3.97 27.95 8.65
C THR A 385 -3.71 27.55 7.21
N ASP A 386 -2.96 26.48 7.01
CA ASP A 386 -2.42 26.06 5.71
C ASP A 386 -3.14 24.81 5.17
N VAL A 387 -3.95 24.14 5.99
CA VAL A 387 -4.82 23.01 5.62
C VAL A 387 -6.20 23.24 6.22
N THR A 388 -7.21 23.48 5.38
CA THR A 388 -8.57 23.90 5.81
C THR A 388 -9.55 22.77 6.12
N GLY A 389 -9.16 21.52 5.82
CA GLY A 389 -9.93 20.31 6.09
C GLY A 389 -10.68 19.75 4.88
N ASN A 390 -10.27 20.07 3.65
CA ASN A 390 -10.64 19.27 2.49
C ASN A 390 -9.90 17.92 2.54
N ASP A 391 -10.53 16.89 1.99
CA ASP A 391 -9.92 15.56 1.89
C ASP A 391 -8.72 15.61 0.95
N MET A 392 -7.64 14.93 1.33
CA MET A 392 -6.42 14.83 0.54
C MET A 392 -6.09 13.37 0.23
N VAL A 393 -5.18 13.17 -0.71
CA VAL A 393 -4.51 11.90 -0.96
C VAL A 393 -3.02 12.15 -1.10
N PHE A 394 -2.18 11.22 -0.68
CA PHE A 394 -0.73 11.38 -0.77
C PHE A 394 -0.04 10.04 -0.97
N THR A 395 1.22 10.08 -1.41
CA THR A 395 2.09 8.92 -1.48
C THR A 395 3.33 9.21 -0.64
N ILE A 396 3.68 8.29 0.26
CA ILE A 396 4.93 8.33 1.03
C ILE A 396 6.04 7.76 0.16
N TYR A 397 7.12 8.49 0.03
CA TYR A 397 8.40 7.99 -0.45
C TYR A 397 9.43 8.20 0.64
N ASP A 398 10.15 7.14 0.98
CA ASP A 398 11.30 7.20 1.87
C ASP A 398 12.52 6.63 1.14
N ARG A 399 13.69 7.23 1.38
CA ARG A 399 14.94 6.89 0.69
C ARG A 399 15.67 5.78 1.44
N ASP A 400 15.86 5.95 2.75
CA ASP A 400 16.61 5.05 3.61
C ASP A 400 16.37 5.40 5.07
N GLY A 401 16.44 4.43 5.98
CA GLY A 401 16.21 4.71 7.38
C GLY A 401 15.70 3.49 8.13
N VAL A 402 15.23 3.75 9.34
CA VAL A 402 14.27 2.90 10.04
C VAL A 402 13.08 3.79 10.34
N ASP A 403 12.00 3.60 9.60
CA ASP A 403 10.94 4.59 9.46
C ASP A 403 9.68 4.18 10.21
N LEU A 404 8.88 5.16 10.60
CA LEU A 404 7.69 4.96 11.44
C LEU A 404 6.45 5.64 10.84
N LEU A 405 5.40 4.86 10.61
CA LEU A 405 4.03 5.37 10.49
C LEU A 405 3.46 5.60 11.89
N ASP A 406 3.40 6.85 12.34
CA ASP A 406 2.85 7.22 13.65
C ASP A 406 1.41 7.73 13.53
N PHE A 407 0.49 6.78 13.65
CA PHE A 407 -0.95 7.01 13.71
C PHE A 407 -1.51 6.82 15.13
N SER A 408 -0.64 6.84 16.14
CA SER A 408 -0.96 6.51 17.54
C SER A 408 -1.98 7.45 18.21
N THR A 409 -2.27 8.58 17.57
CA THR A 409 -3.23 9.57 18.07
C THR A 409 -4.63 9.42 17.49
N LEU A 410 -4.84 8.50 16.54
CA LEU A 410 -6.15 8.20 16.00
C LEU A 410 -7.08 7.70 17.11
N GLY A 411 -8.28 8.27 17.16
CA GLY A 411 -9.28 7.91 18.17
C GLY A 411 -10.07 6.66 17.76
N SER A 412 -10.78 6.08 18.72
CA SER A 412 -11.58 4.84 18.58
C SER A 412 -12.79 4.90 17.65
N SER A 413 -12.87 5.89 16.77
CA SER A 413 -13.88 6.02 15.72
C SER A 413 -13.27 5.97 14.33
N VAL A 414 -11.95 5.79 14.24
CA VAL A 414 -11.18 5.73 13.01
C VAL A 414 -10.36 4.45 13.08
N ASP A 415 -10.74 3.49 12.26
CA ASP A 415 -10.01 2.25 12.07
C ASP A 415 -8.97 2.49 10.96
N ALA A 416 -7.70 2.25 11.23
CA ALA A 416 -6.62 2.31 10.25
C ALA A 416 -6.48 0.96 9.56
N ARG A 417 -6.40 0.94 8.23
CA ARG A 417 -6.09 -0.28 7.46
C ARG A 417 -4.85 -0.02 6.65
N ILE A 418 -3.72 -0.45 7.17
CA ILE A 418 -2.39 -0.12 6.68
C ILE A 418 -1.79 -1.34 5.99
N ASP A 419 -1.33 -1.14 4.77
CA ASP A 419 -0.46 -2.08 4.05
C ASP A 419 0.91 -1.40 3.92
N MET A 420 1.93 -1.97 4.56
CA MET A 420 3.29 -1.43 4.60
C MET A 420 4.13 -1.90 3.41
N ASN A 421 3.58 -2.70 2.49
CA ASN A 421 4.25 -3.06 1.25
C ASN A 421 4.30 -1.87 0.29
N ASP A 422 5.37 -1.81 -0.50
CA ASP A 422 5.52 -0.79 -1.54
C ASP A 422 4.50 -0.98 -2.67
N GLY A 423 4.15 0.12 -3.34
CA GLY A 423 3.17 0.11 -4.43
C GLY A 423 1.72 -0.14 -3.98
N THR A 424 1.44 -0.12 -2.68
CA THR A 424 0.10 -0.34 -2.12
C THR A 424 -0.55 0.95 -1.64
N PHE A 425 -1.86 0.87 -1.34
CA PHE A 425 -2.64 1.98 -0.80
C PHE A 425 -3.39 1.54 0.45
N SER A 426 -3.46 2.45 1.42
CA SER A 426 -4.05 2.24 2.74
C SER A 426 -5.27 3.13 2.97
N ASP A 427 -6.10 2.70 3.94
CA ASP A 427 -7.37 3.34 4.29
C ASP A 427 -7.32 3.94 5.70
N PHE A 428 -8.14 4.99 5.92
CA PHE A 428 -8.40 5.54 7.25
C PHE A 428 -9.90 5.74 7.46
N GLY A 429 -10.47 4.96 8.38
CA GLY A 429 -11.90 4.96 8.69
C GLY A 429 -12.76 4.62 7.46
N LEU A 430 -13.44 5.63 6.91
CA LEU A 430 -14.26 5.48 5.70
C LEU A 430 -13.56 5.95 4.43
N SER A 431 -12.38 6.54 4.55
CA SER A 431 -11.60 7.04 3.43
C SER A 431 -10.73 5.93 2.88
N ILE A 432 -11.04 5.49 1.67
CA ILE A 432 -10.42 4.35 1.00
C ILE A 432 -9.26 4.83 0.10
N GLY A 433 -8.11 4.17 0.17
CA GLY A 433 -7.00 4.33 -0.75
C GLY A 433 -6.37 5.73 -0.76
N ILE A 434 -6.32 6.40 0.40
CA ILE A 434 -5.89 7.80 0.48
C ILE A 434 -4.39 7.99 0.77
N MET A 435 -3.71 6.94 1.22
CA MET A 435 -2.26 6.95 1.46
C MET A 435 -1.61 5.83 0.64
N GLY A 436 -0.76 6.19 -0.31
CA GLY A 436 0.09 5.24 -1.01
C GLY A 436 1.47 5.13 -0.37
N ILE A 437 2.15 3.99 -0.57
CA ILE A 437 3.60 3.85 -0.35
C ILE A 437 4.24 3.67 -1.73
N ALA A 438 5.17 4.56 -2.08
CA ALA A 438 5.85 4.52 -3.37
C ALA A 438 6.62 3.21 -3.53
N GLU A 439 6.75 2.76 -4.77
CA GLU A 439 7.57 1.59 -5.12
C GLU A 439 8.99 1.74 -4.55
N SER A 440 9.57 0.64 -4.09
CA SER A 440 10.89 0.56 -3.43
C SER A 440 11.04 1.36 -2.13
N THR A 441 9.96 1.94 -1.59
CA THR A 441 9.96 2.50 -0.23
C THR A 441 9.76 1.38 0.79
N ILE A 442 10.60 1.34 1.82
CA ILE A 442 10.47 0.40 2.93
C ILE A 442 10.09 1.22 4.16
N ILE A 443 9.06 0.77 4.89
CA ILE A 443 8.71 1.32 6.19
C ILE A 443 8.75 0.18 7.19
N GLU A 444 9.56 0.29 8.24
CA GLU A 444 9.79 -0.81 9.19
C GLU A 444 8.82 -0.79 10.36
N ASN A 445 8.28 0.37 10.74
CA ASN A 445 7.51 0.49 11.98
C ASN A 445 6.14 1.14 11.76
N ALA A 446 5.18 0.71 12.58
CA ALA A 446 3.87 1.33 12.66
C ALA A 446 3.40 1.43 14.12
N ALA A 447 2.80 2.56 14.48
CA ALA A 447 2.13 2.78 15.76
C ALA A 447 0.71 3.28 15.51
N LEU A 448 -0.27 2.51 15.97
CA LEU A 448 -1.68 2.64 15.63
C LEU A 448 -2.48 3.10 16.85
N GLY A 449 -3.77 3.35 16.62
CA GLY A 449 -4.59 4.23 17.45
C GLY A 449 -5.40 3.48 18.50
N ALA A 450 -6.62 3.96 18.68
CA ALA A 450 -7.61 3.33 19.56
C ALA A 450 -8.77 2.66 18.78
N GLY A 451 -8.64 2.55 17.45
CA GLY A 451 -9.61 1.94 16.53
C GLY A 451 -9.43 0.43 16.44
N ASP A 452 -10.31 -0.25 15.70
CA ASP A 452 -10.11 -1.69 15.41
C ASP A 452 -9.24 -1.78 14.13
N ASP A 453 -7.93 -1.75 14.32
CA ASP A 453 -6.96 -1.49 13.26
C ASP A 453 -6.50 -2.79 12.55
N VAL A 454 -6.12 -2.68 11.28
CA VAL A 454 -5.56 -3.78 10.49
C VAL A 454 -4.23 -3.33 9.90
N VAL A 455 -3.18 -4.09 10.14
CA VAL A 455 -1.84 -3.80 9.63
C VAL A 455 -1.26 -5.04 8.97
N THR A 456 -0.82 -4.88 7.73
CA THR A 456 0.05 -5.83 7.04
C THR A 456 1.43 -5.22 6.95
N GLY A 457 2.42 -5.89 7.53
CA GLY A 457 3.84 -5.60 7.44
C GLY A 457 4.39 -5.80 6.03
N ASN A 458 5.70 -5.90 5.91
CA ASN A 458 6.39 -6.11 4.65
C ASN A 458 7.49 -7.14 4.79
N ALA A 459 8.56 -7.03 3.99
CA ALA A 459 9.66 -8.00 4.00
C ALA A 459 10.82 -7.63 4.95
N ALA A 460 10.70 -6.51 5.68
CA ALA A 460 11.66 -6.07 6.67
C ALA A 460 11.23 -6.54 8.07
N ASP A 461 12.18 -6.58 9.00
CA ASP A 461 11.91 -6.86 10.41
C ASP A 461 11.08 -5.70 10.99
N ASN A 462 9.76 -5.90 11.11
CA ASN A 462 8.82 -4.85 11.48
C ASN A 462 8.61 -4.72 12.99
N VAL A 463 8.34 -3.49 13.46
CA VAL A 463 7.81 -3.26 14.81
C VAL A 463 6.44 -2.58 14.71
N ILE A 464 5.41 -3.33 15.10
CA ILE A 464 4.02 -2.92 14.94
C ILE A 464 3.34 -2.84 16.31
N HIS A 465 2.79 -1.67 16.64
CA HIS A 465 2.01 -1.42 17.85
C HIS A 465 0.55 -1.14 17.51
N GLY A 466 -0.36 -2.10 17.72
CA GLY A 466 -1.81 -1.99 17.43
C GLY A 466 -2.52 -0.93 18.29
N GLY A 467 -2.14 -0.82 19.56
CA GLY A 467 -2.63 0.24 20.43
C GLY A 467 -3.80 -0.21 21.28
N ALA A 468 -5.01 0.23 20.98
CA ALA A 468 -6.20 -0.25 21.68
C ALA A 468 -7.31 -0.50 20.66
N GLY A 469 -8.17 -1.49 20.88
CA GLY A 469 -9.14 -1.90 19.87
C GLY A 469 -9.14 -3.41 19.76
N GLU A 470 -9.85 -3.99 18.81
CA GLU A 470 -9.60 -5.38 18.39
C GLU A 470 -8.77 -5.34 17.10
N ASP A 471 -7.44 -5.47 17.24
CA ASP A 471 -6.49 -5.24 16.15
C ASP A 471 -6.10 -6.53 15.43
N ILE A 472 -5.76 -6.44 14.15
CA ILE A 472 -5.19 -7.53 13.36
C ILE A 472 -3.82 -7.09 12.85
N LEU A 473 -2.76 -7.73 13.33
CA LEU A 473 -1.37 -7.44 12.96
C LEU A 473 -0.77 -8.66 12.25
N ASP A 474 -0.34 -8.48 11.00
CA ASP A 474 0.37 -9.47 10.21
C ASP A 474 1.80 -8.98 9.93
N GLY A 475 2.82 -9.69 10.39
CA GLY A 475 4.23 -9.38 10.17
C GLY A 475 4.73 -9.70 8.76
N GLU A 476 4.06 -10.61 8.04
CA GLU A 476 4.48 -11.14 6.74
C GLU A 476 5.86 -11.84 6.76
N VAL A 477 6.95 -11.16 6.39
CA VAL A 477 8.28 -11.76 6.26
C VAL A 477 9.29 -10.90 7.00
N GLY A 478 10.06 -11.51 7.90
CA GLY A 478 11.01 -10.78 8.73
C GLY A 478 11.04 -11.39 10.11
N ASP A 479 11.95 -10.96 10.97
CA ASP A 479 11.86 -11.26 12.41
C ASP A 479 11.08 -10.12 13.08
N ASP A 480 9.74 -10.26 13.15
CA ASP A 480 8.83 -9.17 13.50
C ASP A 480 8.56 -9.06 15.00
N THR A 481 8.23 -7.85 15.46
CA THR A 481 7.75 -7.59 16.82
C THR A 481 6.36 -6.97 16.80
N LEU A 482 5.37 -7.71 17.29
CA LEU A 482 3.97 -7.34 17.30
C LEU A 482 3.50 -7.10 18.75
N ASP A 483 2.98 -5.90 19.01
CA ASP A 483 2.34 -5.52 20.27
C ASP A 483 0.90 -5.09 19.97
N GLY A 484 -0.05 -6.00 20.18
CA GLY A 484 -1.49 -5.71 19.97
C GLY A 484 -2.01 -4.62 20.91
N GLY A 485 -1.43 -4.51 22.10
CA GLY A 485 -1.89 -3.56 23.10
C GLY A 485 -3.21 -4.01 23.76
N ALA A 486 -4.11 -3.06 24.00
CA ALA A 486 -5.33 -3.32 24.77
C ALA A 486 -6.49 -3.74 23.87
N GLY A 487 -6.75 -5.03 23.81
CA GLY A 487 -7.70 -5.54 22.84
C GLY A 487 -8.00 -6.99 22.97
N ALA A 488 -8.69 -7.53 21.97
CA ALA A 488 -8.70 -8.96 21.70
C ALA A 488 -8.09 -9.12 20.30
N ASP A 489 -6.77 -9.21 20.27
CA ASP A 489 -6.00 -8.95 19.04
C ASP A 489 -5.63 -10.25 18.31
N GLU A 490 -5.45 -10.19 16.99
CA GLU A 490 -4.90 -11.27 16.18
C GLU A 490 -3.48 -10.91 15.78
N LEU A 491 -2.50 -11.65 16.33
CA LEU A 491 -1.07 -11.45 16.05
C LEU A 491 -0.57 -12.62 15.20
N ASN A 492 -0.27 -12.35 13.93
CA ASN A 492 0.33 -13.30 13.00
C ASN A 492 1.76 -12.86 12.69
N GLY A 493 2.76 -13.63 13.13
CA GLY A 493 4.17 -13.32 12.84
C GLY A 493 4.56 -13.57 11.38
N GLY A 494 3.86 -14.45 10.67
CA GLY A 494 4.23 -14.80 9.30
C GLY A 494 5.45 -15.72 9.24
N THR A 495 6.48 -15.34 8.48
CA THR A 495 7.71 -16.12 8.34
C THR A 495 8.91 -15.40 8.95
N GLY A 496 9.48 -16.02 9.97
CA GLY A 496 10.72 -15.56 10.59
C GLY A 496 10.85 -16.15 11.98
N THR A 497 11.46 -15.41 12.89
CA THR A 497 11.38 -15.63 14.34
C THR A 497 10.67 -14.43 14.95
N ASP A 498 9.39 -14.60 15.23
CA ASP A 498 8.49 -13.48 15.49
C ASP A 498 8.16 -13.36 16.98
N THR A 499 7.98 -12.12 17.42
CA THR A 499 7.82 -11.75 18.83
C THR A 499 6.44 -11.16 19.09
N ALA A 500 5.64 -11.81 19.95
CA ALA A 500 4.50 -11.15 20.60
C ALA A 500 5.00 -10.40 21.86
N SER A 501 4.90 -9.09 21.85
CA SER A 501 5.40 -8.21 22.90
C SER A 501 4.27 -7.66 23.76
N TYR A 502 4.40 -7.82 25.09
CA TYR A 502 3.58 -7.17 26.10
C TYR A 502 4.38 -6.13 26.89
N HIS A 503 5.51 -5.66 26.34
CA HIS A 503 6.40 -4.74 27.02
C HIS A 503 5.71 -3.42 27.42
N SER A 504 4.79 -2.94 26.57
CA SER A 504 4.03 -1.71 26.79
C SER A 504 2.92 -1.87 27.86
N ALA A 505 2.59 -3.11 28.23
CA ALA A 505 1.44 -3.41 29.06
C ALA A 505 1.49 -2.69 30.40
N VAL A 506 0.36 -2.11 30.81
CA VAL A 506 0.28 -1.23 31.98
C VAL A 506 -0.06 -1.96 33.28
N SER A 507 -0.28 -3.28 33.21
CA SER A 507 -0.52 -4.16 34.36
C SER A 507 0.00 -5.56 34.10
N ARG A 508 -0.03 -6.43 35.12
CA ARG A 508 0.39 -7.83 34.95
C ARG A 508 -0.40 -8.54 33.84
N ILE A 509 0.27 -9.39 33.10
CA ILE A 509 -0.32 -10.26 32.08
C ILE A 509 -0.33 -11.73 32.52
N ILE A 510 -1.25 -12.47 31.92
CA ILE A 510 -1.17 -13.93 31.85
C ILE A 510 -1.38 -14.27 30.38
N VAL A 511 -0.43 -14.99 29.78
CA VAL A 511 -0.53 -15.54 28.43
C VAL A 511 -0.52 -17.06 28.54
N ASP A 512 -1.50 -17.72 27.93
CA ASP A 512 -1.59 -19.17 27.84
C ASP A 512 -1.94 -19.60 26.41
N LEU A 513 -0.94 -20.13 25.70
CA LEU A 513 -1.05 -20.50 24.28
C LEU A 513 -1.99 -21.68 24.02
N GLN A 514 -2.38 -22.44 25.06
CA GLN A 514 -3.32 -23.56 24.93
C GLN A 514 -4.74 -23.20 25.40
N ASN A 515 -4.91 -22.09 26.12
CA ASN A 515 -6.18 -21.73 26.73
C ASN A 515 -6.30 -20.21 26.94
N SER A 516 -6.58 -19.49 25.86
CA SER A 516 -6.79 -18.02 25.87
C SER A 516 -7.85 -17.55 26.87
N ALA A 517 -8.79 -18.42 27.29
CA ALA A 517 -9.82 -18.08 28.27
C ALA A 517 -9.28 -17.75 29.69
N ILE A 518 -8.00 -18.00 29.96
CA ILE A 518 -7.35 -17.60 31.22
C ILE A 518 -6.41 -16.42 31.06
N ASN A 519 -6.26 -15.86 29.86
CA ASN A 519 -5.42 -14.71 29.66
C ASN A 519 -5.94 -13.52 30.47
N VAL A 520 -5.03 -12.62 30.85
CA VAL A 520 -5.29 -11.47 31.72
C VAL A 520 -4.46 -10.29 31.27
N GLY A 521 -4.97 -9.08 31.51
CA GLY A 521 -4.28 -7.85 31.18
C GLY A 521 -4.58 -7.51 29.74
N ASP A 522 -3.54 -7.11 29.03
CA ASP A 522 -3.62 -6.75 27.61
C ASP A 522 -3.79 -8.01 26.74
N ALA A 523 -3.34 -9.19 27.22
CA ALA A 523 -3.50 -10.48 26.54
C ALA A 523 -4.95 -11.05 26.41
N ILE A 524 -5.99 -10.32 26.84
CA ILE A 524 -7.35 -10.87 26.98
C ILE A 524 -8.02 -11.00 25.61
N GLY A 525 -8.09 -12.24 25.12
CA GLY A 525 -8.80 -12.53 23.87
C GLY A 525 -7.85 -12.70 22.70
N ASP A 526 -6.58 -12.35 22.89
CA ASP A 526 -5.54 -12.46 21.89
C ASP A 526 -5.43 -13.87 21.31
N ALA A 527 -5.16 -13.90 20.01
CA ALA A 527 -4.80 -15.08 19.25
C ALA A 527 -3.41 -14.89 18.65
N PHE A 528 -2.63 -15.97 18.62
CA PHE A 528 -1.28 -15.98 18.09
C PHE A 528 -1.20 -17.03 16.98
N ASP A 529 -0.61 -16.65 15.85
CA ASP A 529 -0.21 -17.56 14.78
C ASP A 529 1.24 -17.26 14.38
N SER A 530 2.02 -18.32 14.15
CA SER A 530 3.45 -18.20 13.79
C SER A 530 4.24 -17.24 14.69
N ILE A 531 4.12 -17.40 16.02
CA ILE A 531 4.90 -16.64 17.01
C ILE A 531 5.78 -17.60 17.80
N GLU A 532 7.08 -17.35 17.83
CA GLU A 532 8.06 -18.14 18.57
C GLU A 532 8.44 -17.49 19.91
N MET A 533 8.54 -16.16 19.94
CA MET A 533 9.03 -15.38 21.08
C MET A 533 7.91 -14.60 21.78
N PHE A 534 7.97 -14.55 23.11
CA PHE A 534 7.05 -13.78 23.93
C PHE A 534 7.81 -12.94 24.94
N VAL A 535 7.60 -11.62 24.89
CA VAL A 535 8.18 -10.67 25.84
C VAL A 535 7.10 -10.23 26.81
N ALA A 536 7.32 -10.47 28.11
CA ALA A 536 6.40 -10.07 29.16
C ALA A 536 6.47 -8.57 29.47
N SER A 537 5.59 -8.12 30.35
CA SER A 537 5.55 -6.75 30.83
C SER A 537 6.60 -6.50 31.91
N ARG A 538 6.64 -5.29 32.45
CA ARG A 538 7.47 -4.97 33.64
C ARG A 538 6.86 -5.40 34.98
N TYR A 539 5.78 -6.18 34.98
CA TYR A 539 5.03 -6.58 36.18
C TYR A 539 5.13 -8.09 36.40
N GLY A 540 4.67 -8.57 37.58
CA GLY A 540 4.76 -10.00 37.92
C GLY A 540 3.77 -10.84 37.11
N ASP A 541 4.28 -11.43 36.04
CA ASP A 541 3.59 -12.02 34.92
C ASP A 541 3.59 -13.55 34.96
N GLN A 542 2.82 -14.14 34.04
CA GLN A 542 2.85 -15.58 33.79
C GLN A 542 2.77 -15.86 32.30
N LEU A 543 3.80 -16.50 31.76
CA LEU A 543 3.82 -17.01 30.38
C LEU A 543 3.71 -18.53 30.40
N ARG A 544 2.85 -19.09 29.55
CA ARG A 544 2.60 -20.53 29.46
C ARG A 544 2.58 -20.97 28.01
N GLY A 545 3.59 -21.74 27.63
CA GLY A 545 3.82 -22.26 26.29
C GLY A 545 2.82 -23.30 25.85
N ASP A 546 3.12 -23.98 24.75
CA ASP A 546 2.26 -25.00 24.16
C ASP A 546 2.93 -26.37 24.03
N SER A 547 3.09 -26.87 22.81
CA SER A 547 3.79 -28.12 22.50
C SER A 547 4.96 -27.91 21.52
N ASN A 548 5.16 -26.67 21.09
CA ASN A 548 6.25 -26.22 20.24
C ASN A 548 7.36 -25.66 21.11
N ALA A 549 8.52 -25.35 20.52
CA ALA A 549 9.57 -24.63 21.22
C ALA A 549 9.17 -23.16 21.37
N ASN A 550 9.08 -22.67 22.60
CA ASN A 550 8.76 -21.28 22.91
C ASN A 550 9.97 -20.55 23.50
N ASP A 551 10.16 -19.28 23.15
CA ASP A 551 11.18 -18.40 23.73
C ASP A 551 10.51 -17.30 24.58
N PHE A 552 10.72 -17.32 25.89
CA PHE A 552 10.06 -16.43 26.84
C PHE A 552 11.05 -15.52 27.55
N SER A 553 10.79 -14.21 27.49
CA SER A 553 11.43 -13.20 28.34
C SER A 553 10.46 -12.72 29.43
N GLY A 554 10.88 -12.83 30.70
CA GLY A 554 10.09 -12.54 31.89
C GLY A 554 9.99 -11.06 32.25
N GLY A 555 10.92 -10.22 31.80
CA GLY A 555 10.92 -8.79 32.08
C GLY A 555 11.51 -8.41 33.45
N ASN A 556 10.95 -7.37 34.08
CA ASN A 556 11.59 -6.70 35.23
C ASN A 556 11.12 -7.17 36.63
N ALA A 557 10.23 -8.15 36.72
CA ALA A 557 9.51 -8.48 37.95
C ALA A 557 9.71 -9.93 38.39
N SER A 558 8.80 -10.48 39.20
CA SER A 558 8.94 -11.87 39.66
C SER A 558 7.89 -12.69 38.97
N ASP A 559 8.35 -13.45 37.99
CA ASP A 559 7.56 -14.00 36.92
C ASP A 559 7.44 -15.52 37.07
N ARG A 560 6.53 -16.09 36.28
CA ARG A 560 6.39 -17.54 36.18
C ARG A 560 6.35 -17.95 34.73
N LEU A 561 7.39 -18.66 34.32
CA LEU A 561 7.55 -19.10 32.94
C LEU A 561 7.34 -20.61 32.90
N TYR A 562 6.35 -21.06 32.12
CA TYR A 562 6.02 -22.47 31.95
C TYR A 562 6.22 -22.85 30.48
N GLY A 563 7.31 -23.54 30.14
CA GLY A 563 7.58 -24.01 28.78
C GLY A 563 6.52 -25.01 28.29
N ARG A 564 6.21 -25.99 29.14
CA ARG A 564 5.28 -27.11 28.92
C ARG A 564 5.90 -28.23 28.10
N ALA A 565 5.66 -28.29 26.81
CA ALA A 565 6.18 -29.33 25.96
C ALA A 565 6.85 -28.66 24.77
N GLY A 566 7.97 -29.18 24.33
CA GLY A 566 8.85 -28.45 23.41
C GLY A 566 10.25 -28.45 23.97
N ASP A 567 11.20 -27.88 23.24
CA ASP A 567 12.52 -27.58 23.80
C ASP A 567 12.54 -26.06 23.98
N ASP A 568 12.21 -25.58 25.17
CA ASP A 568 11.87 -24.18 25.42
C ASP A 568 13.09 -23.35 25.86
N ILE A 569 13.06 -22.05 25.61
CA ILE A 569 14.00 -21.06 26.15
C ILE A 569 13.23 -20.17 27.12
N LEU A 570 13.62 -20.18 28.39
CA LEU A 570 12.97 -19.41 29.45
C LEU A 570 14.00 -18.49 30.11
N ASP A 571 13.88 -17.18 29.90
CA ASP A 571 14.71 -16.16 30.53
C ASP A 571 13.89 -15.35 31.54
N GLY A 572 14.23 -15.45 32.82
CA GLY A 572 13.60 -14.67 33.89
C GLY A 572 13.91 -13.17 33.84
N GLU A 573 15.00 -12.78 33.16
CA GLU A 573 15.54 -11.41 33.13
C GLU A 573 15.84 -10.79 34.49
N PHE A 574 14.95 -10.00 35.11
CA PHE A 574 15.22 -9.41 36.43
C PHE A 574 14.13 -9.79 37.41
N GLY A 575 14.53 -10.34 38.55
CA GLY A 575 13.65 -10.51 39.70
C GLY A 575 13.72 -11.94 40.20
N ALA A 576 12.78 -12.33 41.07
CA ALA A 576 12.85 -13.64 41.70
C ALA A 576 11.88 -14.59 41.01
N ASP A 577 12.40 -15.28 40.00
CA ASP A 577 11.60 -15.98 39.00
C ASP A 577 11.35 -17.44 39.35
N ALA A 578 10.31 -17.99 38.74
CA ALA A 578 9.97 -19.40 38.85
C ALA A 578 9.84 -19.99 37.45
N LEU A 579 10.86 -20.73 37.04
CA LEU A 579 10.99 -21.34 35.72
C LEU A 579 10.62 -22.81 35.80
N TYR A 580 9.71 -23.21 34.90
CA TYR A 580 9.23 -24.58 34.74
C TYR A 580 9.43 -24.95 33.27
N GLY A 581 10.54 -25.61 32.93
CA GLY A 581 10.74 -26.16 31.58
C GLY A 581 9.60 -27.13 31.21
N ASN A 582 9.34 -28.07 32.12
CA ASN A 582 8.43 -29.20 31.93
C ASN A 582 9.03 -30.20 30.94
N SER A 583 8.27 -30.80 30.01
CA SER A 583 8.81 -31.88 29.19
C SER A 583 9.56 -31.33 27.98
N GLY A 584 10.85 -31.59 27.89
CA GLY A 584 11.66 -31.00 26.84
C GLY A 584 13.13 -31.22 27.13
N ALA A 585 13.99 -30.70 26.27
CA ALA A 585 15.33 -30.30 26.67
C ALA A 585 15.37 -28.77 26.74
N ASP A 586 15.00 -28.24 27.90
CA ASP A 586 14.75 -26.80 28.06
C ASP A 586 16.02 -26.04 28.45
N THR A 587 16.13 -24.79 28.02
CA THR A 587 17.19 -23.85 28.44
C THR A 587 16.59 -22.79 29.34
N MET A 588 17.04 -22.73 30.58
CA MET A 588 16.53 -21.82 31.59
C MET A 588 17.62 -20.87 32.09
N THR A 589 17.33 -19.57 32.10
CA THR A 589 18.19 -18.50 32.63
C THR A 589 17.42 -17.81 33.75
N GLY A 590 17.98 -17.79 34.97
CA GLY A 590 17.36 -17.13 36.11
C GLY A 590 17.32 -15.61 35.92
N GLY A 591 18.41 -15.04 35.42
CA GLY A 591 18.53 -13.63 35.10
C GLY A 591 19.50 -12.88 36.00
N GLU A 592 19.44 -11.55 35.91
CA GLU A 592 20.34 -10.62 36.57
C GLU A 592 19.86 -10.18 37.97
N GLY A 593 20.84 -9.79 38.79
CA GLY A 593 20.64 -9.38 40.17
C GLY A 593 20.73 -10.57 41.12
N ASP A 594 21.43 -10.40 42.25
CA ASP A 594 21.60 -11.46 43.27
C ASP A 594 20.27 -11.77 44.01
N VAL A 595 19.23 -12.14 43.27
CA VAL A 595 17.89 -12.51 43.71
C VAL A 595 17.69 -14.00 43.48
N ARG A 596 16.74 -14.60 44.20
CA ARG A 596 16.59 -16.06 44.19
C ARG A 596 15.62 -16.47 43.11
N ASP A 597 16.15 -17.21 42.16
CA ASP A 597 15.35 -17.91 41.15
C ASP A 597 15.10 -19.35 41.56
N ARG A 598 14.04 -19.92 40.98
CA ARG A 598 13.64 -21.30 41.20
C ARG A 598 13.46 -22.01 39.88
N PHE A 599 14.25 -23.07 39.69
CA PHE A 599 14.14 -24.01 38.58
C PHE A 599 13.40 -25.25 39.08
N ILE A 600 12.20 -25.51 38.55
CA ILE A 600 11.21 -26.38 39.19
C ILE A 600 10.84 -27.57 38.32
N PHE A 601 10.98 -28.77 38.89
CA PHE A 601 10.73 -30.06 38.23
C PHE A 601 9.60 -30.83 38.93
N PHE A 602 8.64 -31.36 38.17
CA PHE A 602 7.45 -32.05 38.66
C PHE A 602 7.39 -33.53 38.36
N GLN A 603 8.03 -33.98 37.29
CA GLN A 603 8.11 -35.38 36.89
C GLN A 603 9.52 -35.71 36.38
N LEU A 604 9.90 -36.98 36.45
CA LEU A 604 11.23 -37.41 36.00
C LEU A 604 11.44 -37.20 34.51
N SER A 605 10.36 -37.16 33.73
CA SER A 605 10.41 -36.86 32.30
C SER A 605 10.54 -35.37 31.99
N ASP A 606 10.54 -34.49 32.99
CA ASP A 606 10.79 -33.07 32.74
C ASP A 606 12.25 -32.83 32.34
N SER A 607 13.18 -33.69 32.74
CA SER A 607 14.56 -33.58 32.25
C SER A 607 15.20 -34.95 32.10
N GLY A 608 15.40 -35.33 30.85
CA GLY A 608 15.92 -36.62 30.46
C GLY A 608 17.41 -36.79 30.73
N VAL A 609 17.92 -37.98 30.40
CA VAL A 609 19.34 -38.33 30.57
C VAL A 609 20.04 -38.27 29.22
N GLY A 610 21.25 -37.72 29.20
CA GLY A 610 22.06 -37.57 27.99
C GLY A 610 21.96 -36.19 27.35
N GLU A 611 22.92 -35.88 26.48
CA GLU A 611 23.05 -34.57 25.85
C GLU A 611 21.92 -34.38 24.84
N GLY A 612 21.28 -33.19 24.87
CA GLY A 612 20.09 -32.89 24.06
C GLY A 612 18.79 -33.50 24.57
N ASN A 613 18.78 -34.14 25.74
CA ASN A 613 17.55 -34.61 26.41
C ASN A 613 17.34 -34.01 27.79
N ARG A 614 18.36 -33.34 28.33
CA ARG A 614 18.35 -32.77 29.68
C ARG A 614 18.22 -31.26 29.58
N ASP A 615 17.59 -30.69 30.59
CA ASP A 615 17.52 -29.26 30.76
C ASP A 615 18.88 -28.68 31.11
N ILE A 616 19.07 -27.44 30.67
CA ILE A 616 20.26 -26.62 30.87
C ILE A 616 19.87 -25.38 31.66
N ILE A 617 20.51 -25.17 32.79
CA ILE A 617 20.44 -23.90 33.53
C ILE A 617 21.72 -23.12 33.27
N THR A 618 21.59 -21.92 32.71
CA THR A 618 22.71 -21.19 32.07
C THR A 618 23.51 -20.33 33.04
N ASP A 619 22.93 -19.94 34.17
CA ASP A 619 23.48 -18.88 35.05
C ASP A 619 23.33 -19.18 36.55
N TYR A 620 23.08 -20.43 36.93
CA TYR A 620 22.79 -20.85 38.30
C TYR A 620 23.78 -20.28 39.35
N GLN A 621 23.24 -19.58 40.35
CA GLN A 621 23.98 -18.95 41.43
C GLN A 621 23.91 -19.75 42.73
N VAL A 622 25.01 -20.44 43.07
CA VAL A 622 25.13 -21.27 44.28
C VAL A 622 24.82 -20.48 45.55
N GLY A 623 23.96 -21.04 46.41
CA GLY A 623 23.53 -20.43 47.66
C GLY A 623 22.44 -19.38 47.53
N ILE A 624 22.19 -18.86 46.33
CA ILE A 624 21.13 -17.89 46.03
C ILE A 624 19.92 -18.63 45.46
N ASP A 625 20.09 -19.26 44.29
CA ASP A 625 19.06 -19.95 43.53
C ASP A 625 18.69 -21.29 44.14
N ARG A 626 17.58 -21.87 43.67
CA ARG A 626 17.08 -23.16 44.16
C ARG A 626 16.62 -24.06 43.03
N ILE A 627 17.01 -25.32 43.12
CA ILE A 627 16.48 -26.39 42.27
C ILE A 627 15.38 -27.11 43.06
N GLU A 628 14.14 -27.01 42.60
CA GLU A 628 12.98 -27.59 43.27
C GLU A 628 12.62 -28.94 42.64
N VAL A 629 12.94 -30.01 43.36
CA VAL A 629 12.64 -31.41 43.00
C VAL A 629 11.61 -32.04 43.93
N SER A 630 10.96 -31.22 44.76
CA SER A 630 10.06 -31.66 45.84
C SER A 630 8.78 -32.38 45.38
N ARG A 631 8.54 -32.51 44.09
CA ARG A 631 7.40 -33.29 43.57
C ARG A 631 7.82 -34.58 42.87
N LEU A 632 9.11 -34.77 42.64
CA LEU A 632 9.65 -36.01 42.12
C LEU A 632 9.57 -37.10 43.20
N ASP A 633 9.31 -38.32 42.73
CA ASP A 633 9.41 -39.51 43.57
C ASP A 633 10.84 -40.06 43.45
N ALA A 634 11.61 -39.93 44.52
CA ALA A 634 13.01 -40.33 44.51
C ALA A 634 13.21 -41.87 44.45
N ASP A 635 12.25 -42.69 44.88
CA ASP A 635 12.43 -44.16 44.96
C ASP A 635 11.21 -44.93 44.43
N LEU A 636 11.27 -45.29 43.14
CA LEU A 636 10.21 -46.05 42.45
C LEU A 636 10.08 -47.50 42.93
N THR A 637 11.02 -47.97 43.76
CA THR A 637 10.99 -49.33 44.33
C THR A 637 10.12 -49.41 45.57
N THR A 638 9.79 -48.25 46.17
CA THR A 638 8.90 -48.15 47.32
C THR A 638 7.61 -47.42 46.98
N GLY A 639 6.67 -47.37 47.93
CA GLY A 639 5.32 -46.87 47.66
C GLY A 639 5.09 -45.46 48.21
N GLY A 640 4.68 -44.53 47.35
CA GLY A 640 4.45 -43.12 47.68
C GLY A 640 5.69 -42.27 47.38
N ARG A 641 5.60 -40.94 47.52
CA ARG A 641 6.74 -40.03 47.23
C ARG A 641 7.85 -40.14 48.28
N GLN A 642 9.09 -40.28 47.84
CA GLN A 642 10.30 -40.09 48.66
C GLN A 642 11.06 -38.82 48.27
N ASP A 643 11.80 -38.28 49.23
CA ASP A 643 12.74 -37.18 49.03
C ASP A 643 14.10 -37.75 48.59
N PHE A 644 14.82 -37.06 47.72
CA PHE A 644 16.17 -37.46 47.31
C PHE A 644 17.19 -37.37 48.45
N ASP A 645 18.13 -38.31 48.49
CA ASP A 645 19.33 -38.26 49.33
C ASP A 645 20.50 -37.70 48.51
N PHE A 646 20.80 -36.40 48.67
CA PHE A 646 21.92 -35.77 47.99
C PHE A 646 23.25 -36.16 48.64
N ILE A 647 24.03 -37.00 47.95
CA ILE A 647 25.30 -37.55 48.44
C ILE A 647 26.53 -36.83 47.85
N GLY A 648 26.37 -35.71 47.16
CA GLY A 648 27.47 -34.89 46.62
C GLY A 648 28.18 -35.55 45.43
N GLU A 649 29.51 -35.47 45.39
CA GLU A 649 30.34 -36.02 44.28
C GLU A 649 30.60 -37.54 44.34
N ASN A 650 29.83 -38.27 45.16
CA ASN A 650 29.94 -39.72 45.23
C ASN A 650 29.38 -40.38 43.97
N ASN A 651 29.74 -41.64 43.71
CA ASN A 651 29.05 -42.44 42.69
C ASN A 651 27.82 -43.11 43.31
N PHE A 652 26.80 -43.37 42.48
CA PHE A 652 25.66 -44.20 42.85
C PHE A 652 26.13 -45.54 43.44
N SER A 653 25.52 -45.93 44.55
CA SER A 653 25.76 -47.19 45.24
C SER A 653 24.85 -48.33 44.74
N GLY A 654 23.88 -48.00 43.87
CA GLY A 654 22.78 -48.87 43.47
C GLY A 654 21.65 -48.86 44.52
N THR A 655 21.46 -47.73 45.20
CA THR A 655 20.34 -47.49 46.11
C THR A 655 19.44 -46.44 45.46
N ALA A 656 18.17 -46.79 45.24
CA ALA A 656 17.18 -45.85 44.74
C ALA A 656 17.03 -44.64 45.67
N GLY A 657 16.83 -43.46 45.09
CA GLY A 657 16.71 -42.19 45.80
C GLY A 657 18.01 -41.41 45.95
N GLU A 658 19.13 -41.93 45.45
CA GLU A 658 20.40 -41.20 45.48
C GLU A 658 20.43 -40.10 44.41
N MET A 659 20.88 -38.90 44.81
CA MET A 659 21.17 -37.78 43.91
C MET A 659 22.63 -37.35 44.08
N ILE A 660 23.31 -37.10 42.96
CA ILE A 660 24.73 -36.77 42.91
C ILE A 660 24.98 -35.54 42.04
N GLN A 661 26.18 -34.97 42.18
CA GLN A 661 26.71 -34.00 41.22
C GLN A 661 28.01 -34.52 40.58
N ARG A 662 28.25 -34.20 39.31
CA ARG A 662 29.49 -34.52 38.61
C ARG A 662 29.94 -33.37 37.71
N THR A 663 31.22 -33.02 37.77
CA THR A 663 31.80 -32.05 36.81
C THR A 663 32.08 -32.73 35.46
N VAL A 664 31.51 -32.20 34.39
CA VAL A 664 31.73 -32.66 33.02
C VAL A 664 32.22 -31.47 32.18
N GLY A 665 33.49 -31.51 31.80
CA GLY A 665 34.12 -30.38 31.09
C GLY A 665 34.11 -29.11 31.94
N LEU A 666 33.41 -28.08 31.47
CA LEU A 666 33.24 -26.81 32.17
C LEU A 666 31.92 -26.71 32.95
N ASN A 667 31.08 -27.75 32.91
CA ASN A 667 29.71 -27.73 33.44
C ASN A 667 29.56 -28.71 34.61
N THR A 668 28.46 -28.57 35.34
CA THR A 668 28.10 -29.42 36.48
C THR A 668 26.82 -30.16 36.15
N LEU A 669 26.86 -31.49 36.17
CA LEU A 669 25.66 -32.32 36.03
C LEU A 669 25.12 -32.67 37.41
N ILE A 670 23.80 -32.57 37.56
CA ILE A 670 23.05 -33.20 38.64
C ILE A 670 22.42 -34.45 38.04
N GLU A 671 22.53 -35.57 38.73
CA GLU A 671 21.99 -36.85 38.28
C GLU A 671 21.32 -37.57 39.44
N ALA A 672 20.21 -38.26 39.18
CA ALA A 672 19.52 -39.08 40.17
C ALA A 672 19.26 -40.52 39.69
N ASP A 673 19.36 -41.48 40.60
CA ASP A 673 19.04 -42.91 40.42
C ASP A 673 17.77 -43.20 41.23
N VAL A 674 16.64 -43.43 40.56
CA VAL A 674 15.33 -43.64 41.21
C VAL A 674 14.88 -45.09 41.26
N ASP A 675 15.54 -45.99 40.53
CA ASP A 675 15.17 -47.41 40.47
C ASP A 675 16.22 -48.36 41.11
N GLY A 676 17.38 -47.82 41.48
CA GLY A 676 18.46 -48.49 42.18
C GLY A 676 19.35 -49.35 41.28
N ASP A 677 19.32 -49.17 39.96
CA ASP A 677 20.19 -49.92 39.04
C ASP A 677 21.62 -49.37 38.94
N GLY A 678 21.88 -48.21 39.54
CA GLY A 678 23.17 -47.51 39.54
C GLY A 678 23.43 -46.65 38.30
N ALA A 679 22.43 -46.43 37.45
CA ALA A 679 22.42 -45.47 36.36
C ALA A 679 21.59 -44.23 36.72
N SER A 680 21.71 -43.19 35.90
CA SER A 680 20.90 -41.98 36.05
C SER A 680 19.58 -42.17 35.31
N ASP A 681 18.49 -41.77 35.95
CA ASP A 681 17.13 -41.73 35.39
C ASP A 681 16.64 -40.30 35.13
N PHE A 682 17.28 -39.32 35.76
CA PHE A 682 17.00 -37.88 35.66
C PHE A 682 18.32 -37.13 35.71
N SER A 683 18.48 -36.12 34.85
CA SER A 683 19.71 -35.32 34.81
C SER A 683 19.40 -33.85 34.54
N ILE A 684 20.15 -32.93 35.14
CA ILE A 684 20.13 -31.49 34.84
C ILE A 684 21.57 -31.05 34.57
N GLU A 685 21.78 -30.18 33.59
CA GLU A 685 23.05 -29.51 33.37
C GLU A 685 23.04 -28.08 33.89
N LEU A 686 24.04 -27.73 34.70
CA LEU A 686 24.32 -26.36 35.09
C LEU A 686 25.58 -25.89 34.36
N VAL A 687 25.49 -24.75 33.69
CA VAL A 687 26.65 -24.13 33.06
C VAL A 687 27.61 -23.65 34.15
N GLY A 688 28.88 -24.02 34.02
CA GLY A 688 29.92 -23.70 35.00
C GLY A 688 30.28 -24.81 35.98
N GLN A 689 31.48 -24.68 36.57
CA GLN A 689 31.99 -25.61 37.58
C GLN A 689 31.55 -25.16 38.96
N LEU A 690 30.48 -25.78 39.46
CA LEU A 690 29.80 -25.42 40.70
C LEU A 690 30.03 -26.49 41.76
N VAL A 691 29.90 -26.10 43.04
CA VAL A 691 29.96 -27.03 44.18
C VAL A 691 28.67 -26.87 44.96
N LEU A 692 27.71 -27.75 44.69
CA LEU A 692 26.39 -27.73 45.31
C LEU A 692 26.39 -28.42 46.67
N THR A 693 25.43 -28.04 47.49
CA THR A 693 25.11 -28.58 48.80
C THR A 693 23.62 -28.93 48.88
N SER A 694 23.19 -29.61 49.94
CA SER A 694 21.76 -29.86 50.16
C SER A 694 20.92 -28.59 50.25
N ASP A 695 21.53 -27.44 50.58
CA ASP A 695 20.81 -26.18 50.73
C ASP A 695 20.42 -25.55 49.38
N ASP A 696 21.01 -26.01 48.27
CA ASP A 696 20.72 -25.57 46.90
C ASP A 696 19.45 -26.25 46.33
N PHE A 697 18.96 -27.28 47.01
CA PHE A 697 17.80 -28.07 46.61
C PHE A 697 16.59 -27.85 47.54
N LEU A 698 15.40 -27.95 46.97
CA LEU A 698 14.14 -28.06 47.71
C LEU A 698 13.57 -29.47 47.48
N PHE A 699 13.66 -30.32 48.51
CA PHE A 699 13.20 -31.72 48.53
C PHE A 699 11.75 -31.91 48.99
#